data_AF-A0A7Z9C3G6-F1
#
_entry.id   AF-A0A7Z9C3G6-F1
#
_cell.length_a   1.000
_cell.length_b   1.000
_cell.length_c   1.000
_cell.angle_alpha   90.00
_cell.angle_beta   90.00
_cell.angle_gamma   90.00
#
_symmetry.space_group_name_H-M   'P 1'
#
loop_
_entity.id
_entity.type
_entity.pdbx_description
1 polymer ?
#
loop_
_entity_poly.entity_id
_entity_poly.type
_entity_poly.pdbx_seq_one_letter_code
_entity_poly.pdbx_strand_id
1 'polypeptide(L)'
;MNFLTKVNLNKNIEGSEQFCRFEFDPVPEVIEKHLKLSGWVIGIESPVVGIEVVQDSQLVGEAPLNINRSLVDQTHKTVTGEQKCGFSIDLALENISIESGQILIKAVFEDFKRIPLADLSLSKAEESNQDLAEVQAELHNTREELERLQSQFDEVLAELEQTHWQLHQIQTKQSDSDVIVESDKQVIEVNPEDVQSYYRFLEIQPENTDIWLQLANILVEQNRLEDAIAAYRRLVELSPCAEYYQQLGQQLEKMSWWDEAISYYRRVLEINPNHYDTYYHLRESLIQLGNINEATSISHQLGLILAKKGRINEAVDCFQEVPQSQPSPEKTYDKIWKGLNHLTPFDEKFFNYPTNIDPNSVYNHFSQTSQFNIISLATLGDTEKLNLKKEGLSLANIELIRQDKIVLEELYINSFQTEEQKRLTEKVSRNLDPNLLEWKQGMNLQSSIVETGYVYCICPFSGKILRSNQSFVVEFVWTFYRFIGTEVFYLLIGDWFGSRCCLYFPNRELIVQLYSYPHLDGFGSRVNLLKTHLVSCWQKVKSYLAIDQKEVIALQGSKNLGHYIMNDLGGLHHFSENGLLEKVHRFIVAPYEFFDICHLFPTIDPDKIIRIDDYWEIFKYILDHNYFAVRLIDFFVTQSLADIIYKASLAKSSVNCLQNLQEAKQHLPLILITIRSKRAWLSQVAGIANIITKLSSDYPNLAVVFDGWCRIGRGEDSEAESIIESEISMMQQIQNLIPPNIKTYSVIGSSTYETVVWSQAIDLYITPLATSLTFVVWIGHKMGVTYGNKEFYNEDVKVTYSSKTAEQAIAPVFVPREYITDGVDPNPFTRSYELDWIGIYNEVIKLLKDLNPQR
;
A
#
# COMPACT_ATOMS: atom_id res chain seq x y z
N MET A 1 27.77 21.57 -27.51
CA MET A 1 27.14 22.33 -26.40
C MET A 1 25.77 22.82 -26.90
N ASN A 2 24.72 22.78 -26.08
CA ASN A 2 23.37 23.15 -26.51
C ASN A 2 23.05 24.59 -26.09
N PHE A 3 22.77 25.46 -27.06
CA PHE A 3 22.30 26.82 -26.79
C PHE A 3 20.79 26.87 -26.90
N LEU A 4 20.15 27.43 -25.88
CA LEU A 4 18.70 27.51 -25.74
C LEU A 4 18.30 28.97 -25.66
N THR A 5 17.48 29.41 -26.61
CA THR A 5 16.85 30.73 -26.55
C THR A 5 15.33 30.59 -26.58
N LYS A 6 14.64 31.44 -25.80
CA LYS A 6 13.18 31.51 -25.77
C LYS A 6 12.73 32.72 -26.56
N VAL A 7 11.88 32.49 -27.55
CA VAL A 7 11.38 33.54 -28.43
C VAL A 7 9.87 33.60 -28.33
N ASN A 8 9.32 34.80 -28.17
CA ASN A 8 7.88 35.03 -28.17
C ASN A 8 7.46 35.53 -29.54
N LEU A 9 6.66 34.74 -30.25
CA LEU A 9 6.12 35.10 -31.55
C LEU A 9 4.74 35.75 -31.38
N ASN A 10 4.61 36.98 -31.90
CA ASN A 10 3.39 37.77 -31.77
C ASN A 10 2.38 37.54 -32.93
N LYS A 11 2.71 36.66 -33.89
CA LYS A 11 1.85 36.25 -35.01
C LYS A 11 2.22 34.83 -35.47
N ASN A 12 1.30 34.13 -36.15
CA ASN A 12 1.57 32.83 -36.76
C ASN A 12 2.53 32.99 -37.95
N ILE A 13 3.38 31.99 -38.18
CA ILE A 13 4.28 31.92 -39.33
C ILE A 13 3.88 30.72 -40.18
N GLU A 14 3.50 30.98 -41.43
CA GLU A 14 3.13 29.98 -42.45
C GLU A 14 4.14 30.03 -43.61
N GLY A 15 4.42 28.87 -44.21
CA GLY A 15 5.62 28.53 -45.01
C GLY A 15 5.93 29.32 -46.30
N SER A 16 5.54 30.58 -46.42
CA SER A 16 5.96 31.51 -47.47
C SER A 16 6.72 32.76 -46.96
N GLU A 17 6.96 32.90 -45.66
CA GLU A 17 7.89 33.91 -45.17
C GLU A 17 9.34 33.43 -45.36
N GLN A 18 10.14 34.15 -46.15
CA GLN A 18 11.40 33.62 -46.65
C GLN A 18 12.48 33.44 -45.57
N PHE A 19 12.54 34.30 -44.53
CA PHE A 19 13.57 34.20 -43.48
C PHE A 19 13.12 34.82 -42.15
N CYS A 20 13.47 34.20 -41.03
CA CYS A 20 13.37 34.78 -39.68
C CYS A 20 14.76 34.89 -39.03
N ARG A 21 15.08 36.08 -38.49
CA ARG A 21 16.33 36.36 -37.80
C ARG A 21 16.19 36.12 -36.30
N PHE A 22 17.10 35.36 -35.73
CA PHE A 22 17.18 35.12 -34.29
C PHE A 22 18.52 35.60 -33.73
N GLU A 23 18.47 36.34 -32.63
CA GLU A 23 19.64 36.86 -31.92
C GLU A 23 19.90 36.01 -30.68
N PHE A 24 21.14 35.56 -30.51
CA PHE A 24 21.58 34.79 -29.36
C PHE A 24 22.55 35.61 -28.51
N ASP A 25 22.24 35.71 -27.21
CA ASP A 25 23.11 36.35 -26.23
C ASP A 25 24.42 35.55 -26.04
N PRO A 26 25.56 36.23 -25.80
CA PRO A 26 26.83 35.56 -25.56
C PRO A 26 26.85 34.73 -24.28
N VAL A 27 27.70 33.70 -24.29
CA VAL A 27 27.95 32.76 -23.18
C VAL A 27 28.20 33.53 -21.87
N PRO A 28 27.62 33.12 -20.73
CA PRO A 28 27.87 33.76 -19.43
C PRO A 28 29.36 33.82 -19.08
N GLU A 29 29.80 34.95 -18.53
CA GLU A 29 31.21 35.30 -18.28
C GLU A 29 31.99 34.27 -17.44
N VAL A 30 31.28 33.52 -16.57
CA VAL A 30 31.85 32.44 -15.75
C VAL A 30 32.28 31.24 -16.59
N ILE A 31 31.55 30.92 -17.66
CA ILE A 31 31.86 29.82 -18.58
C ILE A 31 32.96 30.25 -19.55
N GLU A 32 32.96 31.50 -20.02
CA GLU A 32 34.02 32.06 -20.87
C GLU A 32 35.40 32.06 -20.17
N LYS A 33 35.41 32.38 -18.87
CA LYS A 33 36.62 32.33 -18.03
C LYS A 33 37.11 30.89 -17.81
N HIS A 34 36.20 29.92 -17.72
CA HIS A 34 36.52 28.50 -17.57
C HIS A 34 37.04 27.88 -18.87
N LEU A 35 36.50 28.29 -20.03
CA LEU A 35 36.96 27.87 -21.36
C LEU A 35 38.33 28.46 -21.72
N LYS A 36 38.58 29.74 -21.36
CA LYS A 36 39.88 30.41 -21.53
C LYS A 36 41.00 29.79 -20.68
N LEU A 37 40.69 29.35 -19.45
CA LEU A 37 41.66 28.67 -18.57
C LEU A 37 41.97 27.22 -19.00
N SER A 38 41.16 26.63 -19.88
CA SER A 38 41.30 25.22 -20.31
C SER A 38 41.85 25.05 -21.74
N GLY A 39 42.15 26.15 -22.45
CA GLY A 39 42.76 26.14 -23.79
C GLY A 39 41.77 25.90 -24.94
N TRP A 40 40.49 26.21 -24.73
CA TRP A 40 39.42 26.03 -25.72
C TRP A 40 38.89 27.39 -26.17
N VAL A 41 38.83 27.62 -27.49
CA VAL A 41 38.28 28.85 -28.10
C VAL A 41 37.14 28.46 -29.04
N ILE A 42 36.03 29.20 -29.01
CA ILE A 42 34.95 29.04 -29.98
C ILE A 42 35.41 29.67 -31.30
N GLY A 43 35.78 28.85 -32.28
CA GLY A 43 36.17 29.34 -33.60
C GLY A 43 34.96 29.82 -34.40
N ILE A 44 35.11 30.92 -35.14
CA ILE A 44 34.12 31.50 -36.07
C ILE A 44 33.66 30.49 -37.15
N GLU A 45 34.35 29.35 -37.27
CA GLU A 45 34.09 28.30 -38.26
C GLU A 45 33.48 27.01 -37.69
N SER A 46 33.04 26.99 -36.42
CA SER A 46 32.39 25.80 -35.84
C SER A 46 31.00 25.62 -36.46
N PRO A 47 30.73 24.53 -37.22
CA PRO A 47 29.47 24.39 -37.94
C PRO A 47 28.32 24.09 -36.96
N VAL A 48 27.23 24.84 -37.07
CA VAL A 48 25.94 24.44 -36.49
C VAL A 48 25.44 23.27 -37.31
N VAL A 49 25.23 22.12 -36.66
CA VAL A 49 24.89 20.87 -37.35
C VAL A 49 23.39 20.65 -37.40
N GLY A 50 22.62 21.30 -36.52
CA GLY A 50 21.16 21.24 -36.55
C GLY A 50 20.48 22.29 -35.66
N ILE A 51 19.25 22.62 -36.03
CA ILE A 51 18.35 23.46 -35.23
C ILE A 51 17.04 22.71 -35.01
N GLU A 52 16.67 22.58 -33.74
CA GLU A 52 15.41 22.01 -33.29
C GLU A 52 14.51 23.14 -32.78
N VAL A 53 13.27 23.18 -33.28
CA VAL A 53 12.24 24.11 -32.79
C VAL A 53 11.23 23.32 -31.97
N VAL A 54 11.02 23.73 -30.72
CA VAL A 54 10.15 23.04 -29.76
C VAL A 54 9.07 24.01 -29.25
N GLN A 55 7.82 23.61 -29.36
CA GLN A 55 6.63 24.32 -28.85
C GLN A 55 5.83 23.33 -27.99
N ASP A 56 5.43 23.75 -26.79
CA ASP A 56 4.70 22.91 -25.82
C ASP A 56 5.32 21.52 -25.56
N SER A 57 6.65 21.47 -25.51
CA SER A 57 7.45 20.26 -25.28
C SER A 57 7.39 19.20 -26.39
N GLN A 58 6.92 19.56 -27.59
CA GLN A 58 7.00 18.74 -28.80
C GLN A 58 7.89 19.38 -29.86
N LEU A 59 8.67 18.56 -30.56
CA LEU A 59 9.50 19.00 -31.69
C LEU A 59 8.59 19.29 -32.89
N VAL A 60 8.54 20.56 -33.29
CA VAL A 60 7.64 21.04 -34.36
C VAL A 60 8.37 21.26 -35.70
N GLY A 61 9.70 21.18 -35.72
CA GLY A 61 10.47 21.18 -36.97
C GLY A 61 11.97 21.03 -36.77
N GLU A 62 12.62 20.48 -37.80
CA GLU A 62 14.07 20.38 -37.97
C GLU A 62 14.43 20.97 -39.33
N ALA A 63 15.40 21.88 -39.37
CA ALA A 63 15.84 22.50 -40.62
C ALA A 63 17.36 22.31 -40.82
N PRO A 64 17.82 21.86 -42.01
CA PRO A 64 19.24 21.93 -42.35
C PRO A 64 19.64 23.38 -42.64
N LEU A 65 20.76 23.81 -42.08
CA LEU A 65 21.16 25.21 -42.09
C LEU A 65 21.75 25.64 -43.44
N ASN A 66 21.15 26.62 -44.11
CA ASN A 66 21.84 27.40 -45.14
C ASN A 66 22.35 28.69 -44.50
N ILE A 67 23.59 28.66 -43.99
CA ILE A 67 24.23 29.85 -43.41
C ILE A 67 24.50 30.84 -44.54
N ASN A 68 23.70 31.88 -44.67
CA ASN A 68 24.08 33.04 -45.46
C ASN A 68 25.15 33.80 -44.64
N ARG A 69 26.44 33.55 -44.91
CA ARG A 69 27.57 34.19 -44.23
C ARG A 69 27.67 35.67 -44.63
N SER A 70 26.74 36.48 -44.13
CA SER A 70 26.87 37.93 -44.13
C SER A 70 26.05 38.50 -42.98
N LEU A 71 26.66 38.58 -41.79
CA LEU A 71 26.40 39.53 -40.68
C LEU A 71 26.91 38.93 -39.35
N VAL A 72 28.23 38.71 -39.28
CA VAL A 72 28.96 38.68 -38.00
C VAL A 72 29.65 40.04 -37.92
N ASP A 73 28.91 41.08 -37.53
CA ASP A 73 29.44 42.38 -37.10
C ASP A 73 28.30 43.34 -36.71
N GLN A 74 27.53 43.01 -35.67
CA GLN A 74 26.74 44.02 -34.96
C GLN A 74 27.02 43.92 -33.46
N THR A 75 27.93 44.77 -32.99
CA THR A 75 28.10 45.06 -31.57
C THR A 75 26.86 45.75 -31.02
N HIS A 76 26.10 45.08 -30.14
CA HIS A 76 25.04 45.74 -29.38
C HIS A 76 25.60 46.32 -28.08
N LYS A 77 25.28 47.59 -27.80
CA LYS A 77 25.56 48.21 -26.50
C LYS A 77 24.50 47.77 -25.50
N THR A 78 24.93 47.09 -24.44
CA THR A 78 24.10 46.87 -23.26
C THR A 78 24.00 48.15 -22.42
N VAL A 79 23.00 48.22 -21.53
CA VAL A 79 22.72 49.37 -20.64
C VAL A 79 23.92 49.73 -19.74
N THR A 80 24.89 48.82 -19.57
CA THR A 80 26.11 49.01 -18.77
C THR A 80 27.34 49.44 -19.57
N GLY A 81 27.26 49.60 -20.88
CA GLY A 81 28.31 50.20 -21.71
C GLY A 81 29.43 49.26 -22.19
N GLU A 82 29.35 47.96 -21.92
CA GLU A 82 30.32 46.98 -22.44
C GLU A 82 29.88 46.42 -23.81
N GLN A 83 30.84 46.30 -24.73
CA GLN A 83 30.66 45.62 -26.02
C GLN A 83 30.76 44.10 -25.80
N LYS A 84 29.72 43.35 -26.18
CA LYS A 84 29.74 41.88 -26.21
C LYS A 84 29.34 41.37 -27.60
N CYS A 85 30.06 40.36 -28.11
CA CYS A 85 29.78 39.76 -29.41
C CYS A 85 28.69 38.67 -29.30
N GLY A 86 27.50 38.96 -29.81
CA GLY A 86 26.47 37.95 -30.10
C GLY A 86 26.59 37.45 -31.55
N PHE A 87 25.81 36.43 -31.90
CA PHE A 87 25.65 36.00 -33.29
C PHE A 87 24.16 35.96 -33.67
N SER A 88 23.87 36.30 -34.93
CA SER A 88 22.54 36.25 -35.50
C SER A 88 22.47 35.16 -36.57
N ILE A 89 21.37 34.41 -36.58
CA ILE A 89 21.14 33.37 -37.59
C ILE A 89 19.84 33.69 -38.33
N ASP A 90 19.93 33.77 -39.65
CA ASP A 90 18.77 33.88 -40.54
C ASP A 90 18.35 32.46 -40.96
N LEU A 91 17.12 32.07 -40.60
CA LEU A 91 16.57 30.75 -40.89
C LEU A 91 15.52 30.81 -41.98
N ALA A 92 15.73 30.01 -43.04
CA ALA A 92 14.70 29.70 -44.02
C ALA A 92 13.75 28.67 -43.41
N LEU A 93 12.55 29.11 -43.04
CA LEU A 93 11.50 28.23 -42.49
C LEU A 93 10.65 27.67 -43.63
N GLU A 94 11.30 26.97 -44.58
CA GLU A 94 10.58 26.28 -45.64
C GLU A 94 9.93 25.00 -45.07
N ASN A 95 8.61 24.89 -45.20
CA ASN A 95 7.79 23.76 -44.73
C ASN A 95 7.60 23.59 -43.21
N ILE A 96 7.83 24.64 -42.39
CA ILE A 96 7.54 24.62 -40.94
C ILE A 96 6.42 25.62 -40.65
N SER A 97 5.38 25.19 -39.91
CA SER A 97 4.22 26.02 -39.54
C SER A 97 4.19 26.18 -38.02
N ILE A 98 4.26 27.42 -37.52
CA ILE A 98 4.40 27.73 -36.08
C ILE A 98 3.25 28.66 -35.65
N GLU A 99 2.53 28.25 -34.61
CA GLU A 99 1.47 29.07 -34.01
C GLU A 99 2.06 30.14 -33.07
N SER A 100 1.44 31.34 -33.04
CA SER A 100 1.81 32.45 -32.17
C SER A 100 1.85 32.01 -30.70
N GLY A 101 2.96 32.30 -30.03
CA GLY A 101 3.22 31.78 -28.71
C GLY A 101 4.70 31.76 -28.38
N GLN A 102 5.03 31.18 -27.23
CA GLN A 102 6.40 31.06 -26.77
C GLN A 102 7.02 29.78 -27.33
N ILE A 103 8.08 29.94 -28.11
CA ILE A 103 8.83 28.83 -28.70
C ILE A 103 10.23 28.74 -28.13
N LEU A 104 10.76 27.52 -28.08
CA LEU A 104 12.12 27.23 -27.65
C LEU A 104 12.92 26.80 -28.87
N ILE A 105 14.03 27.50 -29.13
CA ILE A 105 14.93 27.18 -30.24
C ILE A 105 16.22 26.63 -29.64
N LYS A 106 16.58 25.42 -30.05
CA LYS A 106 17.78 24.72 -29.61
C LYS A 106 18.74 24.58 -30.77
N ALA A 107 19.90 25.22 -30.63
CA ALA A 107 21.01 25.12 -31.59
C ALA A 107 22.04 24.10 -31.09
N VAL A 108 22.42 23.17 -31.97
CA VAL A 108 23.38 22.10 -31.68
C VAL A 108 24.64 22.30 -32.51
N PHE A 109 25.78 22.40 -31.82
CA PHE A 109 27.10 22.55 -32.42
C PHE A 109 27.91 21.27 -32.21
N GLU A 110 28.51 20.74 -33.28
CA GLU A 110 29.53 19.69 -33.20
C GLU A 110 30.92 20.31 -33.30
N ASP A 111 31.83 19.76 -32.50
CA ASP A 111 33.27 20.05 -32.42
C ASP A 111 33.68 21.45 -31.92
N PHE A 112 34.28 21.45 -30.72
CA PHE A 112 35.23 22.49 -30.33
C PHE A 112 36.63 22.07 -30.82
N LYS A 113 37.45 23.01 -31.29
CA LYS A 113 38.89 22.77 -31.49
C LYS A 113 39.68 23.35 -30.32
N ARG A 114 40.60 22.55 -29.78
CA ARG A 114 41.58 22.98 -28.78
C ARG A 114 42.72 23.67 -29.52
N ILE A 115 43.00 24.93 -29.20
CA ILE A 115 44.14 25.66 -29.78
C ILE A 115 45.25 25.66 -28.72
N PRO A 116 46.46 25.16 -29.01
CA PRO A 116 47.60 25.27 -28.11
C PRO A 116 47.85 26.74 -27.76
N LEU A 117 48.25 27.03 -26.51
CA LEU A 117 48.50 28.42 -26.06
C LEU A 117 49.56 29.17 -26.89
N ALA A 118 50.35 28.47 -27.71
CA ALA A 118 51.37 28.99 -28.62
C ALA A 118 50.83 29.53 -29.96
N ASP A 119 49.60 29.15 -30.37
CA ASP A 119 49.02 29.51 -31.68
C ASP A 119 48.10 30.75 -31.61
N LEU A 120 48.03 31.42 -30.46
CA LEU A 120 47.42 32.75 -30.32
C LEU A 120 48.40 33.84 -30.79
N SER A 121 48.81 33.79 -32.07
CA SER A 121 49.53 34.89 -32.71
C SER A 121 48.55 35.83 -33.40
N LEU A 122 48.52 37.09 -32.95
CA LEU A 122 47.83 38.21 -33.56
C LEU A 122 48.21 38.35 -35.04
N SER A 123 47.32 37.96 -35.97
CA SER A 123 47.42 38.42 -37.36
C SER A 123 46.05 38.47 -38.03
N LYS A 124 45.52 39.68 -38.21
CA LYS A 124 44.76 40.09 -39.40
C LYS A 124 44.63 41.62 -39.41
N ALA A 125 45.46 42.27 -40.23
CA ALA A 125 45.14 43.54 -40.86
C ALA A 125 46.11 43.75 -42.03
N GLU A 126 45.69 43.30 -43.22
CA GLU A 126 46.15 43.73 -44.54
C GLU A 126 44.82 43.89 -45.31
N GLU A 127 44.43 44.98 -45.96
CA GLU A 127 45.13 46.09 -46.61
C GLU A 127 44.22 47.34 -46.61
N SER A 128 44.78 48.53 -46.39
CA SER A 128 44.30 49.74 -47.07
C SER A 128 45.40 50.80 -47.17
N ASN A 129 46.13 50.78 -48.30
CA ASN A 129 46.75 51.94 -48.94
C ASN A 129 47.40 53.00 -48.03
N GLN A 130 48.37 52.56 -47.22
CA GLN A 130 49.55 53.35 -46.86
C GLN A 130 50.87 52.55 -47.06
N ASP A 131 50.79 51.41 -47.77
CA ASP A 131 51.81 50.36 -47.90
C ASP A 131 52.76 50.49 -49.10
N LEU A 132 53.23 51.68 -49.44
CA LEU A 132 54.36 51.79 -50.37
C LEU A 132 55.49 52.73 -49.93
N ALA A 133 55.29 53.48 -48.84
CA ALA A 133 56.34 54.34 -48.27
C ALA A 133 56.99 53.74 -47.01
N GLU A 134 56.29 52.89 -46.25
CA GLU A 134 56.87 52.15 -45.10
C GLU A 134 57.69 50.92 -45.53
N VAL A 135 57.31 50.26 -46.62
CA VAL A 135 58.04 49.12 -47.22
C VAL A 135 59.46 49.48 -47.70
N GLN A 136 59.76 50.76 -47.96
CA GLN A 136 61.13 51.20 -48.31
C GLN A 136 62.01 51.55 -47.09
N ALA A 137 61.41 51.83 -45.93
CA ALA A 137 62.15 52.07 -44.69
C ALA A 137 62.51 50.73 -44.01
N GLU A 138 61.63 49.74 -44.03
CA GLU A 138 61.90 48.40 -43.48
C GLU A 138 63.02 47.67 -44.20
N LEU A 139 63.14 47.81 -45.53
CA LEU A 139 64.20 47.16 -46.33
C LEU A 139 65.62 47.71 -46.04
N HIS A 140 65.73 48.91 -45.45
CA HIS A 140 67.00 49.47 -44.99
C HIS A 140 67.36 48.97 -43.58
N ASN A 141 66.37 48.84 -42.71
CA ASN A 141 66.52 48.31 -41.35
C ASN A 141 66.92 46.82 -41.34
N THR A 142 66.40 46.01 -42.27
CA THR A 142 66.76 44.58 -42.40
C THR A 142 68.23 44.35 -42.79
N ARG A 143 68.93 45.38 -43.30
CA ARG A 143 70.33 45.27 -43.73
C ARG A 143 71.31 45.61 -42.60
N GLU A 144 70.94 46.48 -41.67
CA GLU A 144 71.70 46.75 -40.43
C GLU A 144 71.52 45.63 -39.38
N GLU A 145 70.32 45.03 -39.29
CA GLU A 145 70.10 43.87 -38.39
C GLU A 145 70.86 42.61 -38.83
N LEU A 146 71.16 42.44 -40.12
CA LEU A 146 71.95 41.32 -40.63
C LEU A 146 73.42 41.38 -40.17
N GLU A 147 74.00 42.59 -40.06
CA GLU A 147 75.36 42.79 -39.52
C GLU A 147 75.39 42.66 -37.98
N ARG A 148 74.30 43.03 -37.30
CA ARG A 148 74.11 42.81 -35.85
C ARG A 148 73.97 41.31 -35.51
N LEU A 149 73.26 40.53 -36.33
CA LEU A 149 73.12 39.07 -36.20
C LEU A 149 74.45 38.33 -36.38
N GLN A 150 75.41 38.88 -37.12
CA GLN A 150 76.74 38.30 -37.31
C GLN A 150 77.62 38.47 -36.06
N SER A 151 77.51 39.60 -35.35
CA SER A 151 78.18 39.80 -34.05
C SER A 151 77.55 39.00 -32.91
N GLN A 152 76.25 38.68 -32.98
CA GLN A 152 75.59 37.78 -32.02
C GLN A 152 75.96 36.31 -32.26
N PHE A 153 76.40 35.95 -33.47
CA PHE A 153 76.85 34.59 -33.79
C PHE A 153 78.18 34.22 -33.10
N ASP A 154 79.07 35.19 -32.90
CA ASP A 154 80.33 34.99 -32.15
C ASP A 154 80.10 34.89 -30.63
N GLU A 155 79.03 35.50 -30.11
CA GLU A 155 78.59 35.36 -28.71
C GLU A 155 77.94 33.98 -28.47
N VAL A 156 77.17 33.48 -29.45
CA VAL A 156 76.62 32.12 -29.48
C VAL A 156 77.72 31.05 -29.59
N LEU A 157 78.86 31.33 -30.21
CA LEU A 157 79.99 30.39 -30.28
C LEU A 157 80.67 30.21 -28.92
N ALA A 158 80.75 31.27 -28.11
CA ALA A 158 81.24 31.21 -26.73
C ALA A 158 80.24 30.50 -25.79
N GLU A 159 78.94 30.69 -25.99
CA GLU A 159 77.90 29.91 -25.30
C GLU A 159 77.89 28.44 -25.72
N LEU A 160 78.29 28.11 -26.97
CA LEU A 160 78.45 26.74 -27.49
C LEU A 160 79.59 25.96 -26.82
N GLU A 161 80.71 26.61 -26.51
CA GLU A 161 81.79 26.00 -25.72
C GLU A 161 81.36 25.74 -24.26
N GLN A 162 80.52 26.62 -23.72
CA GLN A 162 79.90 26.45 -22.40
C GLN A 162 78.82 25.33 -22.41
N THR A 163 78.04 25.20 -23.48
CA THR A 163 77.09 24.10 -23.66
C THR A 163 77.80 22.77 -23.94
N HIS A 164 78.98 22.76 -24.56
CA HIS A 164 79.79 21.56 -24.73
C HIS A 164 80.32 21.02 -23.40
N TRP A 165 80.72 21.91 -22.48
CA TRP A 165 81.07 21.54 -21.10
C TRP A 165 79.85 21.01 -20.31
N GLN A 166 78.66 21.59 -20.50
CA GLN A 166 77.40 21.10 -19.93
C GLN A 166 76.95 19.76 -20.54
N LEU A 167 77.17 19.53 -21.85
CA LEU A 167 76.91 18.26 -22.54
C LEU A 167 77.79 17.12 -22.02
N HIS A 168 79.05 17.39 -21.65
CA HIS A 168 79.93 16.41 -21.00
C HIS A 168 79.45 16.04 -19.57
N GLN A 169 78.76 16.95 -18.87
CA GLN A 169 78.08 16.64 -17.59
C GLN A 169 76.75 15.90 -17.78
N ILE A 170 76.04 16.16 -18.88
CA ILE A 170 74.81 15.44 -19.24
C ILE A 170 75.15 14.02 -19.69
N GLN A 171 76.22 13.80 -20.48
CA GLN A 171 76.68 12.46 -20.89
C GLN A 171 77.10 11.58 -19.71
N THR A 172 77.62 12.16 -18.62
CA THR A 172 77.93 11.42 -17.39
C THR A 172 76.68 11.07 -16.56
N LYS A 173 75.61 11.89 -16.61
CA LYS A 173 74.30 11.55 -16.04
C LYS A 173 73.47 10.58 -16.90
N GLN A 174 73.65 10.61 -18.22
CA GLN A 174 72.96 9.75 -19.18
C GLN A 174 73.47 8.30 -19.11
N SER A 175 74.79 8.13 -18.89
CA SER A 175 75.37 6.82 -18.56
C SER A 175 74.87 6.25 -17.23
N ASP A 176 74.54 7.10 -16.24
CA ASP A 176 73.97 6.65 -14.97
C ASP A 176 72.47 6.27 -15.11
N SER A 177 71.67 7.00 -15.91
CA SER A 177 70.26 6.67 -16.16
C SER A 177 70.08 5.40 -16.99
N ASP A 178 70.94 5.15 -17.98
CA ASP A 178 70.89 3.92 -18.79
C ASP A 178 71.27 2.68 -17.97
N VAL A 179 72.22 2.81 -17.04
CA VAL A 179 72.58 1.75 -16.08
C VAL A 179 71.43 1.49 -15.09
N ILE A 180 70.72 2.54 -14.64
CA ILE A 180 69.55 2.40 -13.74
C ILE A 180 68.39 1.72 -14.47
N VAL A 181 68.07 2.10 -15.71
CA VAL A 181 67.02 1.47 -16.53
C VAL A 181 67.30 -0.01 -16.79
N GLU A 182 68.55 -0.37 -17.15
CA GLU A 182 68.94 -1.77 -17.36
C GLU A 182 68.88 -2.57 -16.04
N SER A 183 69.23 -1.94 -14.91
CA SER A 183 69.16 -2.56 -13.59
C SER A 183 67.74 -2.77 -13.08
N ASP A 184 66.86 -1.78 -13.21
CA ASP A 184 65.46 -1.89 -12.78
C ASP A 184 64.67 -2.83 -13.71
N LYS A 185 65.03 -2.88 -15.01
CA LYS A 185 64.50 -3.90 -15.93
C LYS A 185 64.89 -5.32 -15.50
N GLN A 186 66.15 -5.55 -15.12
CA GLN A 186 66.57 -6.84 -14.57
C GLN A 186 65.88 -7.17 -13.24
N VAL A 187 65.66 -6.18 -12.37
CA VAL A 187 64.93 -6.38 -11.11
C VAL A 187 63.47 -6.73 -11.37
N ILE A 188 62.81 -6.07 -12.33
CA ILE A 188 61.44 -6.39 -12.77
C ILE A 188 61.37 -7.82 -13.33
N GLU A 189 62.34 -8.25 -14.13
CA GLU A 189 62.39 -9.60 -14.69
C GLU A 189 62.64 -10.70 -13.63
N VAL A 190 63.43 -10.41 -12.60
CA VAL A 190 63.80 -11.37 -11.54
C VAL A 190 62.81 -11.35 -10.37
N ASN A 191 62.17 -10.21 -10.10
CA ASN A 191 61.22 -9.99 -9.02
C ASN A 191 60.05 -9.10 -9.48
N PRO A 192 59.11 -9.65 -10.27
CA PRO A 192 57.97 -8.90 -10.80
C PRO A 192 56.99 -8.41 -9.72
N GLU A 193 57.08 -8.89 -8.48
CA GLU A 193 56.22 -8.41 -7.39
C GLU A 193 56.67 -7.05 -6.81
N ASP A 194 57.88 -6.58 -7.14
CA ASP A 194 58.41 -5.31 -6.64
C ASP A 194 57.91 -4.09 -7.43
N VAL A 195 56.71 -3.63 -7.05
CA VAL A 195 56.05 -2.44 -7.61
C VAL A 195 56.93 -1.18 -7.58
N GLN A 196 57.86 -1.04 -6.62
CA GLN A 196 58.70 0.16 -6.52
C GLN A 196 59.68 0.26 -7.69
N SER A 197 60.15 -0.88 -8.20
CA SER A 197 61.06 -0.94 -9.35
C SER A 197 60.35 -0.56 -10.65
N TYR A 198 59.05 -0.88 -10.80
CA TYR A 198 58.22 -0.38 -11.90
C TYR A 198 58.06 1.14 -11.85
N TYR A 199 57.79 1.74 -10.68
CA TYR A 199 57.68 3.20 -10.57
C TYR A 199 59.00 3.91 -10.88
N ARG A 200 60.14 3.41 -10.40
CA ARG A 200 61.48 3.96 -10.74
C ARG A 200 61.79 3.86 -12.23
N PHE A 201 61.41 2.75 -12.87
CA PHE A 201 61.53 2.60 -14.32
C PHE A 201 60.68 3.63 -15.06
N LEU A 202 59.42 3.81 -14.65
CA LEU A 202 58.48 4.75 -15.26
C LEU A 202 58.78 6.22 -14.96
N GLU A 203 59.54 6.54 -13.91
CA GLU A 203 60.09 7.89 -13.69
C GLU A 203 61.07 8.29 -14.81
N ILE A 204 61.80 7.32 -15.38
CA ILE A 204 62.78 7.53 -16.45
C ILE A 204 62.14 7.35 -17.84
N GLN A 205 61.25 6.37 -18.00
CA GLN A 205 60.51 6.09 -19.24
C GLN A 205 58.99 6.15 -19.03
N PRO A 206 58.40 7.34 -18.87
CA PRO A 206 56.99 7.51 -18.49
C PRO A 206 55.98 7.08 -19.56
N GLU A 207 56.41 6.93 -20.82
CA GLU A 207 55.54 6.58 -21.95
C GLU A 207 55.60 5.08 -22.30
N ASN A 208 56.33 4.26 -21.54
CA ASN A 208 56.49 2.84 -21.82
C ASN A 208 55.23 2.04 -21.45
N THR A 209 54.38 1.77 -22.44
CA THR A 209 53.09 1.07 -22.26
C THR A 209 53.26 -0.36 -21.75
N ASP A 210 54.33 -1.07 -22.13
CA ASP A 210 54.53 -2.45 -21.71
C ASP A 210 54.79 -2.55 -20.20
N ILE A 211 55.55 -1.61 -19.66
CA ILE A 211 55.85 -1.53 -18.23
C ILE A 211 54.63 -1.04 -17.44
N TRP A 212 53.87 -0.09 -17.97
CA TRP A 212 52.59 0.31 -17.37
C TRP A 212 51.59 -0.84 -17.31
N LEU A 213 51.52 -1.70 -18.35
CA LEU A 213 50.65 -2.88 -18.38
C LEU A 213 51.06 -3.93 -17.36
N GLN A 214 52.36 -4.23 -17.28
CA GLN A 214 52.88 -5.14 -16.26
C GLN A 214 52.59 -4.61 -14.86
N LEU A 215 52.86 -3.32 -14.60
CA LEU A 215 52.55 -2.70 -13.32
C LEU A 215 51.06 -2.80 -12.97
N ALA A 216 50.16 -2.48 -13.92
CA ALA A 216 48.72 -2.57 -13.70
C ALA A 216 48.27 -4.00 -13.34
N ASN A 217 48.78 -5.00 -14.06
CA ASN A 217 48.47 -6.41 -13.80
C ASN A 217 48.96 -6.87 -12.42
N ILE A 218 50.20 -6.53 -12.04
CA ILE A 218 50.76 -6.87 -10.72
C ILE A 218 49.98 -6.19 -9.59
N LEU A 219 49.54 -4.94 -9.80
CA LEU A 219 48.68 -4.25 -8.83
C LEU A 219 47.31 -4.93 -8.66
N VAL A 220 46.74 -5.49 -9.74
CA VAL A 220 45.52 -6.31 -9.65
C VAL A 220 45.78 -7.60 -8.87
N GLU A 221 46.88 -8.30 -9.15
CA GLU A 221 47.27 -9.54 -8.44
C GLU A 221 47.50 -9.30 -6.95
N GLN A 222 48.04 -8.14 -6.59
CA GLN A 222 48.21 -7.69 -5.20
C GLN A 222 46.93 -7.12 -4.56
N ASN A 223 45.80 -7.15 -5.28
CA ASN A 223 44.51 -6.60 -4.85
C ASN A 223 44.57 -5.10 -4.48
N ARG A 224 45.47 -4.34 -5.10
CA ARG A 224 45.61 -2.88 -4.99
C ARG A 224 44.82 -2.21 -6.12
N LEU A 225 43.50 -2.32 -6.05
CA LEU A 225 42.60 -2.01 -7.16
C LEU A 225 42.62 -0.53 -7.57
N GLU A 226 42.72 0.40 -6.62
CA GLU A 226 42.78 1.84 -6.90
C GLU A 226 44.05 2.24 -7.66
N ASP A 227 45.19 1.67 -7.25
CA ASP A 227 46.48 1.89 -7.92
C ASP A 227 46.48 1.25 -9.31
N ALA A 228 45.89 0.05 -9.44
CA ALA A 228 45.72 -0.61 -10.74
C ALA A 228 44.84 0.22 -11.68
N ILE A 229 43.73 0.77 -11.19
CA ILE A 229 42.86 1.68 -11.95
C ILE A 229 43.64 2.92 -12.42
N ALA A 230 44.49 3.50 -11.57
CA ALA A 230 45.34 4.63 -11.95
C ALA A 230 46.34 4.25 -13.06
N ALA A 231 46.98 3.08 -12.96
CA ALA A 231 47.89 2.57 -13.99
C ALA A 231 47.16 2.26 -15.30
N TYR A 232 45.98 1.63 -15.27
CA TYR A 232 45.16 1.39 -16.46
C TYR A 232 44.62 2.68 -17.08
N ARG A 233 44.29 3.70 -16.30
CA ARG A 233 43.92 5.03 -16.83
C ARG A 233 45.09 5.65 -17.61
N ARG A 234 46.32 5.55 -17.10
CA ARG A 234 47.52 5.98 -17.83
C ARG A 234 47.74 5.17 -19.11
N LEU A 235 47.52 3.86 -19.08
CA LEU A 235 47.59 3.03 -20.30
C LEU A 235 46.60 3.48 -21.37
N VAL A 236 45.35 3.75 -20.96
CA VAL A 236 44.29 4.21 -21.86
C VAL A 236 44.59 5.60 -22.44
N GLU A 237 45.24 6.49 -21.68
CA GLU A 237 45.69 7.79 -22.17
C GLU A 237 46.84 7.68 -23.18
N LEU A 238 47.81 6.80 -22.92
CA LEU A 238 48.98 6.59 -23.77
C LEU A 238 48.65 5.80 -25.05
N SER A 239 47.78 4.80 -24.94
CA SER A 239 47.41 3.91 -26.04
C SER A 239 45.94 3.46 -25.92
N PRO A 240 45.01 4.19 -26.55
CA PRO A 240 43.59 3.81 -26.57
C PRO A 240 43.37 2.48 -27.31
N CYS A 241 43.11 1.39 -26.59
CA CYS A 241 42.80 0.10 -27.19
C CYS A 241 41.68 -0.64 -26.42
N ALA A 242 40.96 -1.50 -27.13
CA ALA A 242 39.82 -2.24 -26.56
C ALA A 242 40.20 -3.10 -25.35
N GLU A 243 41.39 -3.70 -25.36
CA GLU A 243 41.87 -4.54 -24.27
C GLU A 243 42.07 -3.73 -22.98
N TYR A 244 42.70 -2.56 -23.05
CA TYR A 244 42.93 -1.72 -21.88
C TYR A 244 41.64 -1.10 -21.35
N TYR A 245 40.72 -0.71 -22.23
CA TYR A 245 39.38 -0.27 -21.83
C TYR A 245 38.60 -1.36 -21.10
N GLN A 246 38.70 -2.61 -21.56
CA GLN A 246 38.03 -3.74 -20.89
C GLN A 246 38.62 -4.00 -19.51
N GLN A 247 39.95 -4.05 -19.39
CA GLN A 247 40.64 -4.31 -18.11
C GLN A 247 40.35 -3.21 -17.09
N LEU A 248 40.33 -1.94 -17.53
CA LEU A 248 39.94 -0.80 -16.71
C LEU A 248 38.47 -0.93 -16.26
N GLY A 249 37.55 -1.22 -17.19
CA GLY A 249 36.14 -1.46 -16.89
C GLY A 249 35.93 -2.55 -15.84
N GLN A 250 36.66 -3.66 -15.93
CA GLN A 250 36.58 -4.77 -14.98
C GLN A 250 37.10 -4.41 -13.58
N GLN A 251 38.17 -3.61 -13.48
CA GLN A 251 38.64 -3.16 -12.16
C GLN A 251 37.67 -2.15 -11.53
N LEU A 252 37.05 -1.28 -12.34
CA LEU A 252 36.00 -0.35 -11.90
C LEU A 252 34.73 -1.10 -11.45
N GLU A 253 34.35 -2.17 -12.15
CA GLU A 253 33.26 -3.06 -11.78
C GLU A 253 33.50 -3.71 -10.41
N LYS A 254 34.71 -4.24 -10.16
CA LYS A 254 35.09 -4.79 -8.84
C LYS A 254 34.99 -3.77 -7.71
N MET A 255 35.21 -2.49 -8.01
CA MET A 255 35.06 -1.37 -7.08
C MET A 255 33.63 -0.82 -6.98
N SER A 256 32.66 -1.46 -7.66
CA SER A 256 31.27 -1.00 -7.74
C SER A 256 31.10 0.40 -8.32
N TRP A 257 32.04 0.87 -9.15
CA TRP A 257 31.96 2.16 -9.85
C TRP A 257 31.29 1.96 -11.21
N TRP A 258 30.02 1.54 -11.17
CA TRP A 258 29.27 1.02 -12.31
C TRP A 258 29.13 2.03 -13.46
N ASP A 259 28.85 3.31 -13.17
CA ASP A 259 28.70 4.36 -14.17
C ASP A 259 29.96 4.53 -15.05
N GLU A 260 31.12 4.51 -14.40
CA GLU A 260 32.41 4.68 -15.08
C GLU A 260 32.79 3.41 -15.85
N ALA A 261 32.56 2.21 -15.26
CA ALA A 261 32.75 0.93 -15.93
C ALA A 261 31.92 0.82 -17.22
N ILE A 262 30.64 1.22 -17.18
CA ILE A 262 29.74 1.27 -18.35
C ILE A 262 30.34 2.14 -19.46
N SER A 263 30.89 3.30 -19.11
CA SER A 263 31.47 4.22 -20.10
C SER A 263 32.63 3.56 -20.87
N TYR A 264 33.50 2.82 -20.16
CA TYR A 264 34.63 2.12 -20.78
C TYR A 264 34.19 0.86 -21.52
N TYR A 265 33.23 0.10 -21.01
CA TYR A 265 32.65 -1.04 -21.75
C TYR A 265 32.00 -0.60 -23.06
N ARG A 266 31.34 0.55 -23.10
CA ARG A 266 30.85 1.13 -24.37
C ARG A 266 31.98 1.44 -25.34
N ARG A 267 33.12 1.98 -24.89
CA ARG A 267 34.32 2.18 -25.73
C ARG A 267 34.86 0.87 -26.31
N VAL A 268 34.85 -0.21 -25.55
CA VAL A 268 35.22 -1.53 -26.06
C VAL A 268 34.29 -1.97 -27.19
N LEU A 269 32.98 -1.78 -27.04
CA LEU A 269 31.98 -2.12 -28.05
C LEU A 269 31.99 -1.20 -29.28
N GLU A 270 32.41 0.07 -29.13
CA GLU A 270 32.66 0.99 -30.25
C GLU A 270 33.80 0.46 -31.15
N ILE A 271 34.87 -0.08 -30.54
CA ILE A 271 36.03 -0.61 -31.26
C ILE A 271 35.76 -2.04 -31.78
N ASN A 272 35.11 -2.88 -30.97
CA ASN A 272 34.79 -4.26 -31.29
C ASN A 272 33.33 -4.60 -30.96
N PRO A 273 32.39 -4.38 -31.90
CA PRO A 273 30.96 -4.62 -31.69
C PRO A 273 30.56 -6.08 -31.46
N ASN A 274 31.46 -7.05 -31.63
CA ASN A 274 31.19 -8.48 -31.43
C ASN A 274 31.89 -9.04 -30.19
N HIS A 275 32.41 -8.18 -29.31
CA HIS A 275 33.12 -8.57 -28.11
C HIS A 275 32.18 -9.07 -27.01
N TYR A 276 31.92 -10.38 -27.00
CA TYR A 276 30.87 -10.99 -26.19
C TYR A 276 31.07 -10.84 -24.67
N ASP A 277 32.31 -10.92 -24.16
CA ASP A 277 32.59 -10.75 -22.73
C ASP A 277 32.18 -9.35 -22.25
N THR A 278 32.38 -8.34 -23.08
CA THR A 278 31.99 -6.96 -22.75
C THR A 278 30.48 -6.79 -22.68
N TYR A 279 29.72 -7.46 -23.55
CA TYR A 279 28.26 -7.47 -23.46
C TYR A 279 27.77 -8.06 -22.12
N TYR A 280 28.44 -9.09 -21.61
CA TYR A 280 28.12 -9.68 -20.31
C TYR A 280 28.38 -8.68 -19.16
N HIS A 281 29.57 -8.09 -19.12
CA HIS A 281 29.94 -7.12 -18.08
C HIS A 281 29.14 -5.82 -18.15
N LEU A 282 28.83 -5.32 -19.35
CA LEU A 282 27.97 -4.17 -19.56
C LEU A 282 26.55 -4.43 -19.07
N ARG A 283 25.98 -5.60 -19.39
CA ARG A 283 24.66 -6.02 -18.92
C ARG A 283 24.63 -6.04 -17.39
N GLU A 284 25.61 -6.67 -16.76
CA GLU A 284 25.68 -6.77 -15.29
C GLU A 284 25.80 -5.38 -14.64
N SER A 285 26.72 -4.54 -15.15
CA SER A 285 26.89 -3.18 -14.64
C SER A 285 25.62 -2.33 -14.78
N LEU A 286 24.88 -2.47 -15.88
CA LEU A 286 23.59 -1.80 -16.10
C LEU A 286 22.49 -2.31 -15.14
N ILE A 287 22.49 -3.60 -14.80
CA ILE A 287 21.56 -4.17 -13.81
C ILE A 287 21.86 -3.59 -12.42
N GLN A 288 23.13 -3.54 -12.02
CA GLN A 288 23.54 -2.97 -10.72
C GLN A 288 23.21 -1.47 -10.61
N LEU A 289 23.26 -0.74 -11.71
CA LEU A 289 22.85 0.67 -11.78
C LEU A 289 21.33 0.88 -11.89
N GLY A 290 20.54 -0.19 -12.05
CA GLY A 290 19.08 -0.13 -12.19
C GLY A 290 18.57 0.30 -13.57
N ASN A 291 19.44 0.39 -14.58
CA ASN A 291 19.08 0.73 -15.96
C ASN A 291 18.64 -0.51 -16.75
N ILE A 292 17.48 -1.06 -16.34
CA ILE A 292 16.96 -2.36 -16.80
C ILE A 292 16.58 -2.37 -18.29
N ASN A 293 16.09 -1.24 -18.82
CA ASN A 293 15.69 -1.16 -20.23
C ASN A 293 16.89 -1.30 -21.17
N GLU A 294 18.00 -0.66 -20.82
CA GLU A 294 19.23 -0.78 -21.60
C GLU A 294 19.85 -2.17 -21.39
N ALA A 295 19.90 -2.68 -20.16
CA ALA A 295 20.37 -4.04 -19.87
C ALA A 295 19.60 -5.11 -20.68
N THR A 296 18.29 -4.93 -20.86
CA THR A 296 17.44 -5.78 -21.71
C THR A 296 17.89 -5.76 -23.16
N SER A 297 18.12 -4.56 -23.73
CA SER A 297 18.62 -4.40 -25.10
C SER A 297 19.98 -5.08 -25.28
N ILE A 298 20.89 -4.88 -24.32
CA ILE A 298 22.22 -5.51 -24.29
C ILE A 298 22.12 -7.05 -24.16
N SER A 299 21.20 -7.58 -23.34
CA SER A 299 20.97 -9.01 -23.19
C SER A 299 20.45 -9.65 -24.49
N HIS A 300 19.54 -8.97 -25.20
CA HIS A 300 19.07 -9.41 -26.51
C HIS A 300 20.21 -9.42 -27.54
N GLN A 301 21.04 -8.38 -27.58
CA GLN A 301 22.20 -8.31 -28.47
C GLN A 301 23.21 -9.43 -28.16
N LEU A 302 23.50 -9.69 -26.88
CA LEU A 302 24.33 -10.79 -26.43
C LEU A 302 23.78 -12.15 -26.88
N GLY A 303 22.48 -12.39 -26.70
CA GLY A 303 21.80 -13.61 -27.14
C GLY A 303 21.94 -13.83 -28.65
N LEU A 304 21.77 -12.79 -29.46
CA LEU A 304 21.98 -12.86 -30.92
C LEU A 304 23.44 -13.18 -31.28
N ILE A 305 24.42 -12.61 -30.57
CA ILE A 305 25.85 -12.89 -30.79
C ILE A 305 26.20 -14.33 -30.42
N LEU A 306 25.70 -14.83 -29.28
CA LEU A 306 25.91 -16.21 -28.82
C LEU A 306 25.28 -17.23 -29.78
N ALA A 307 24.07 -16.93 -30.29
CA ALA A 307 23.40 -17.77 -31.29
C ALA A 307 24.23 -17.87 -32.58
N LYS A 308 24.77 -16.75 -33.08
CA LYS A 308 25.67 -16.72 -34.25
C LYS A 308 26.95 -17.53 -34.04
N LYS A 309 27.43 -17.66 -32.80
CA LYS A 309 28.59 -18.50 -32.43
C LYS A 309 28.23 -19.97 -32.19
N GLY A 310 26.97 -20.37 -32.35
CA GLY A 310 26.51 -21.74 -32.13
C GLY A 310 26.24 -22.11 -30.66
N ARG A 311 26.32 -21.15 -29.72
CA ARG A 311 26.03 -21.35 -28.29
C ARG A 311 24.54 -21.14 -28.00
N ILE A 312 23.70 -22.03 -28.55
CA ILE A 312 22.24 -21.83 -28.59
C ILE A 312 21.60 -21.83 -27.20
N ASN A 313 22.04 -22.69 -26.28
CA ASN A 313 21.45 -22.74 -24.92
C ASN A 313 21.69 -21.42 -24.18
N GLU A 314 22.90 -20.89 -24.23
CA GLU A 314 23.24 -19.63 -23.56
C GLU A 314 22.57 -18.42 -24.23
N ALA A 315 22.34 -18.49 -25.54
CA ALA A 315 21.53 -17.51 -26.24
C ALA A 315 20.08 -17.52 -25.72
N VAL A 316 19.49 -18.70 -25.53
CA VAL A 316 18.15 -18.86 -24.95
C VAL A 316 18.10 -18.27 -23.54
N ASP A 317 19.11 -18.54 -22.71
CA ASP A 317 19.21 -17.98 -21.36
C ASP A 317 19.21 -16.44 -21.39
N CYS A 318 19.94 -15.83 -22.33
CA CYS A 318 19.97 -14.37 -22.50
C CYS A 318 18.59 -13.75 -22.86
N PHE A 319 17.71 -14.51 -23.50
CA PHE A 319 16.33 -14.08 -23.80
C PHE A 319 15.34 -14.40 -22.67
N GLN A 320 15.63 -15.42 -21.85
CA GLN A 320 14.78 -15.80 -20.72
C GLN A 320 15.07 -14.97 -19.47
N GLU A 321 16.31 -14.63 -19.20
CA GLU A 321 16.74 -13.86 -18.01
C GLU A 321 16.59 -12.34 -18.16
N VAL A 322 15.88 -11.86 -19.19
CA VAL A 322 15.68 -10.43 -19.43
C VAL A 322 14.93 -9.81 -18.24
N PRO A 323 15.56 -8.90 -17.47
CA PRO A 323 14.89 -8.26 -16.35
C PRO A 323 13.80 -7.34 -16.92
N GLN A 324 12.54 -7.57 -16.54
CA GLN A 324 11.45 -6.68 -16.96
C GLN A 324 11.46 -5.41 -16.12
N SER A 325 11.10 -4.27 -16.72
CA SER A 325 10.90 -3.03 -15.97
C SER A 325 9.91 -3.25 -14.84
N GLN A 326 10.24 -2.74 -13.65
CA GLN A 326 9.35 -2.84 -12.49
C GLN A 326 7.99 -2.25 -12.87
N PRO A 327 6.90 -3.04 -12.79
CA PRO A 327 5.58 -2.52 -13.05
C PRO A 327 5.31 -1.36 -12.07
N SER A 328 4.58 -0.34 -12.52
CA SER A 328 4.11 0.70 -11.60
C SER A 328 3.40 0.04 -10.40
N PRO A 329 3.37 0.67 -9.21
CA PRO A 329 2.74 0.09 -8.03
C PRO A 329 1.33 -0.46 -8.30
N GLU A 330 0.54 0.25 -9.11
CA GLU A 330 -0.81 -0.15 -9.53
C GLU A 330 -0.81 -1.44 -10.34
N LYS A 331 0.06 -1.53 -11.36
CA LYS A 331 0.22 -2.76 -12.16
C LYS A 331 0.75 -3.92 -11.32
N THR A 332 1.55 -3.61 -10.29
CA THR A 332 2.06 -4.60 -9.34
C THR A 332 0.93 -5.20 -8.51
N TYR A 333 0.02 -4.37 -7.98
CA TYR A 333 -1.13 -4.84 -7.22
C TYR A 333 -2.03 -5.77 -8.06
N ASP A 334 -2.31 -5.38 -9.31
CA ASP A 334 -3.12 -6.19 -10.22
C ASP A 334 -2.46 -7.53 -10.55
N LYS A 335 -1.13 -7.54 -10.79
CA LYS A 335 -0.37 -8.77 -11.05
C LYS A 335 -0.39 -9.71 -9.84
N ILE A 336 -0.19 -9.18 -8.64
CA ILE A 336 -0.25 -9.96 -7.40
C ILE A 336 -1.66 -10.54 -7.21
N TRP A 337 -2.69 -9.71 -7.31
CA TRP A 337 -4.09 -10.14 -7.20
C TRP A 337 -4.43 -11.26 -8.20
N LYS A 338 -4.06 -11.08 -9.48
CA LYS A 338 -4.28 -12.07 -10.52
C LYS A 338 -3.51 -13.36 -10.27
N GLY A 339 -2.26 -13.24 -9.81
CA GLY A 339 -1.41 -14.39 -9.48
C GLY A 339 -1.96 -15.25 -8.34
N LEU A 340 -2.35 -14.63 -7.22
CA LEU A 340 -2.96 -15.32 -6.08
C LEU A 340 -4.28 -16.05 -6.43
N ASN A 341 -4.94 -15.63 -7.50
CA ASN A 341 -6.19 -16.21 -8.00
C ASN A 341 -6.04 -17.10 -9.24
N HIS A 342 -4.81 -17.46 -9.62
CA HIS A 342 -4.50 -18.28 -10.80
C HIS A 342 -5.06 -17.70 -12.12
N LEU A 343 -5.22 -16.38 -12.21
CA LEU A 343 -5.66 -15.70 -13.43
C LEU A 343 -4.50 -15.42 -14.39
N THR A 344 -3.28 -15.39 -13.85
CA THR A 344 -2.03 -15.26 -14.61
C THR A 344 -0.93 -16.08 -13.95
N PRO A 345 0.10 -16.54 -14.70
CA PRO A 345 1.30 -17.10 -14.10
C PRO A 345 1.88 -16.16 -13.03
N PHE A 346 2.27 -16.71 -11.89
CA PHE A 346 2.78 -15.96 -10.74
C PHE A 346 4.20 -16.42 -10.42
N ASP A 347 5.18 -15.88 -11.15
CA ASP A 347 6.58 -16.23 -11.01
C ASP A 347 7.39 -15.07 -10.41
N GLU A 348 7.92 -15.29 -9.21
CA GLU A 348 8.72 -14.34 -8.43
C GLU A 348 10.14 -14.18 -8.99
N LYS A 349 10.63 -15.14 -9.78
CA LYS A 349 11.98 -15.07 -10.35
C LYS A 349 12.08 -14.00 -11.44
N PHE A 350 10.96 -13.68 -12.08
CA PHE A 350 10.90 -12.74 -13.21
C PHE A 350 10.46 -11.33 -12.81
N PHE A 351 9.87 -11.14 -11.62
CA PHE A 351 9.44 -9.84 -11.10
C PHE A 351 9.81 -9.71 -9.62
N ASN A 352 10.66 -8.73 -9.28
CA ASN A 352 10.99 -8.42 -7.90
C ASN A 352 9.85 -7.61 -7.25
N TYR A 353 8.78 -8.31 -6.82
CA TYR A 353 7.61 -7.75 -6.16
C TYR A 353 7.98 -7.15 -4.80
N PRO A 354 7.44 -5.96 -4.42
CA PRO A 354 7.71 -5.35 -3.13
C PRO A 354 7.18 -6.21 -1.98
N THR A 355 7.96 -6.31 -0.91
CA THR A 355 7.62 -7.07 0.30
C THR A 355 6.73 -6.28 1.24
N ASN A 356 6.90 -4.95 1.29
CA ASN A 356 6.09 -4.06 2.10
C ASN A 356 5.18 -3.22 1.20
N ILE A 357 3.89 -3.53 1.21
CA ILE A 357 2.87 -2.86 0.40
C ILE A 357 1.84 -2.21 1.33
N ASP A 358 1.74 -0.88 1.28
CA ASP A 358 0.80 -0.11 2.08
C ASP A 358 -0.67 -0.46 1.75
N PRO A 359 -1.46 -0.97 2.72
CA PRO A 359 -2.86 -1.33 2.50
C PRO A 359 -3.74 -0.17 2.01
N ASN A 360 -3.49 1.06 2.45
CA ASN A 360 -4.31 2.21 2.05
C ASN A 360 -4.15 2.50 0.55
N SER A 361 -2.91 2.46 0.05
CA SER A 361 -2.61 2.62 -1.36
C SER A 361 -3.28 1.56 -2.22
N VAL A 362 -3.28 0.30 -1.77
CA VAL A 362 -3.93 -0.81 -2.47
C VAL A 362 -5.46 -0.67 -2.46
N TYR A 363 -6.04 -0.28 -1.32
CA TYR A 363 -7.48 -0.06 -1.22
C TYR A 363 -7.95 1.08 -2.14
N ASN A 364 -7.19 2.17 -2.19
CA ASN A 364 -7.47 3.30 -3.08
C ASN A 364 -7.42 2.85 -4.55
N HIS A 365 -6.40 2.08 -4.93
CA HIS A 365 -6.29 1.51 -6.28
C HIS A 365 -7.51 0.66 -6.65
N PHE A 366 -7.86 -0.35 -5.85
CA PHE A 366 -8.99 -1.23 -6.18
C PHE A 366 -10.35 -0.55 -6.08
N SER A 367 -10.49 0.47 -5.23
CA SER A 367 -11.70 1.30 -5.16
C SER A 367 -11.93 2.13 -6.41
N GLN A 368 -10.86 2.50 -7.12
CA GLN A 368 -10.95 3.26 -8.37
C GLN A 368 -11.03 2.36 -9.61
N THR A 369 -10.42 1.17 -9.56
CA THR A 369 -10.24 0.31 -10.74
C THR A 369 -11.23 -0.87 -10.81
N SER A 370 -11.73 -1.36 -9.67
CA SER A 370 -12.67 -2.50 -9.68
C SER A 370 -14.06 -2.06 -10.12
N GLN A 371 -14.57 -2.69 -11.17
CA GLN A 371 -15.95 -2.52 -11.63
C GLN A 371 -16.71 -3.83 -11.43
N PHE A 372 -17.48 -3.89 -10.36
CA PHE A 372 -18.21 -5.11 -10.01
C PHE A 372 -19.55 -5.20 -10.75
N ASN A 373 -19.79 -6.33 -11.41
CA ASN A 373 -21.13 -6.71 -11.81
C ASN A 373 -21.81 -7.39 -10.61
N ILE A 374 -22.88 -6.81 -10.08
CA ILE A 374 -23.59 -7.33 -8.90
C ILE A 374 -24.97 -7.84 -9.32
N ILE A 375 -25.21 -9.14 -9.11
CA ILE A 375 -26.49 -9.80 -9.38
C ILE A 375 -27.10 -10.24 -8.07
N SER A 376 -28.35 -9.86 -7.81
CA SER A 376 -29.10 -10.30 -6.63
C SER A 376 -30.07 -11.42 -6.99
N LEU A 377 -29.99 -12.55 -6.27
CA LEU A 377 -30.91 -13.66 -6.49
C LEU A 377 -32.37 -13.30 -6.19
N ALA A 378 -32.60 -12.35 -5.28
CA ALA A 378 -33.93 -11.93 -4.87
C ALA A 378 -34.67 -11.15 -5.98
N THR A 379 -33.94 -10.48 -6.87
CA THR A 379 -34.49 -9.62 -7.92
C THR A 379 -34.24 -10.17 -9.33
N LEU A 380 -33.85 -11.44 -9.45
CA LEU A 380 -33.45 -12.08 -10.71
C LEU A 380 -34.53 -12.01 -11.80
N GLY A 381 -34.32 -11.14 -12.78
CA GLY A 381 -35.07 -11.09 -14.03
C GLY A 381 -34.63 -12.15 -15.04
N ASP A 382 -35.43 -12.35 -16.10
CA ASP A 382 -35.12 -13.35 -17.13
C ASP A 382 -33.81 -13.06 -17.89
N THR A 383 -33.50 -11.77 -18.08
CA THR A 383 -32.23 -11.31 -18.68
C THR A 383 -31.03 -11.71 -17.82
N GLU A 384 -31.11 -11.55 -16.50
CA GLU A 384 -30.02 -11.85 -15.57
C GLU A 384 -29.83 -13.36 -15.41
N LYS A 385 -30.92 -14.14 -15.39
CA LYS A 385 -30.85 -15.61 -15.45
C LYS A 385 -30.16 -16.09 -16.72
N LEU A 386 -30.46 -15.45 -17.86
CA LEU A 386 -29.79 -15.75 -19.12
C LEU A 386 -28.31 -15.35 -19.07
N ASN A 387 -27.97 -14.23 -18.44
CA ASN A 387 -26.58 -13.79 -18.27
C ASN A 387 -25.80 -14.76 -17.39
N LEU A 388 -26.31 -15.17 -16.22
CA LEU A 388 -25.67 -16.20 -15.38
C LEU A 388 -25.39 -17.48 -16.18
N LYS A 389 -26.36 -17.92 -17.00
CA LYS A 389 -26.20 -19.09 -17.87
C LYS A 389 -25.13 -18.88 -18.95
N LYS A 390 -25.04 -17.69 -19.55
CA LYS A 390 -23.97 -17.34 -20.51
C LYS A 390 -22.59 -17.34 -19.87
N GLU A 391 -22.50 -16.91 -18.60
CA GLU A 391 -21.27 -16.97 -17.80
C GLU A 391 -20.90 -18.41 -17.37
N GLY A 392 -21.74 -19.41 -17.68
CA GLY A 392 -21.54 -20.82 -17.32
C GLY A 392 -21.94 -21.17 -15.89
N LEU A 393 -22.60 -20.26 -15.17
CA LEU A 393 -23.07 -20.48 -13.81
C LEU A 393 -24.43 -21.20 -13.82
N SER A 394 -24.57 -22.23 -13.00
CA SER A 394 -25.83 -22.94 -12.79
C SER A 394 -26.63 -22.30 -11.66
N LEU A 395 -27.80 -21.74 -11.99
CA LEU A 395 -28.72 -21.21 -10.99
C LEU A 395 -29.11 -22.27 -9.96
N ALA A 396 -29.33 -23.52 -10.39
CA ALA A 396 -29.66 -24.62 -9.48
C ALA A 396 -28.53 -24.91 -8.48
N ASN A 397 -27.26 -24.82 -8.92
CA ASN A 397 -26.12 -24.99 -8.02
C ASN A 397 -26.03 -23.82 -7.03
N ILE A 398 -26.20 -22.59 -7.51
CA ILE A 398 -26.21 -21.40 -6.65
C ILE A 398 -27.34 -21.48 -5.61
N GLU A 399 -28.51 -21.99 -5.98
CA GLU A 399 -29.63 -22.23 -5.07
C GLU A 399 -29.36 -23.32 -4.02
N LEU A 400 -28.52 -24.31 -4.32
CA LEU A 400 -28.05 -25.28 -3.33
C LEU A 400 -27.01 -24.65 -2.38
N ILE A 401 -26.09 -23.84 -2.90
CA ILE A 401 -25.11 -23.09 -2.09
C ILE A 401 -25.83 -22.14 -1.15
N ARG A 402 -26.95 -21.55 -1.60
CA ARG A 402 -27.77 -20.66 -0.79
C ARG A 402 -28.37 -21.34 0.45
N GLN A 403 -28.58 -22.67 0.42
CA GLN A 403 -29.24 -23.41 1.52
C GLN A 403 -28.25 -23.86 2.60
N ASP A 404 -28.50 -23.47 3.85
CA ASP A 404 -27.79 -24.01 5.02
C ASP A 404 -28.62 -25.10 5.70
N LYS A 405 -28.41 -26.35 5.31
CA LYS A 405 -29.15 -27.52 5.86
C LYS A 405 -28.17 -28.57 6.34
N ILE A 406 -28.39 -29.11 7.53
CA ILE A 406 -27.56 -30.17 8.11
C ILE A 406 -27.39 -31.37 7.16
N VAL A 407 -28.46 -31.79 6.47
CA VAL A 407 -28.40 -32.90 5.49
C VAL A 407 -27.49 -32.58 4.31
N LEU A 408 -27.45 -31.33 3.83
CA LEU A 408 -26.54 -30.93 2.76
C LEU A 408 -25.10 -30.96 3.25
N GLU A 409 -24.84 -30.42 4.44
CA GLU A 409 -23.52 -30.45 5.07
C GLU A 409 -23.00 -31.89 5.26
N GLU A 410 -23.83 -32.79 5.78
CA GLU A 410 -23.48 -34.20 5.93
C GLU A 410 -23.23 -34.88 4.57
N LEU A 411 -24.05 -34.60 3.55
CA LEU A 411 -23.80 -35.09 2.19
C LEU A 411 -22.44 -34.61 1.67
N TYR A 412 -22.09 -33.35 1.92
CA TYR A 412 -20.81 -32.80 1.50
C TYR A 412 -19.64 -33.46 2.22
N ILE A 413 -19.71 -33.59 3.54
CA ILE A 413 -18.67 -34.23 4.36
C ILE A 413 -18.44 -35.67 3.88
N ASN A 414 -19.52 -36.44 3.73
CA ASN A 414 -19.44 -37.85 3.35
C ASN A 414 -18.98 -38.06 1.90
N SER A 415 -19.04 -37.05 1.03
CA SER A 415 -18.48 -37.14 -0.32
C SER A 415 -16.94 -37.24 -0.36
N PHE A 416 -16.26 -36.94 0.75
CA PHE A 416 -14.81 -37.04 0.89
C PHE A 416 -14.34 -38.15 1.84
N GLN A 417 -15.26 -38.90 2.47
CA GLN A 417 -14.92 -40.00 3.38
C GLN A 417 -15.13 -41.36 2.72
N THR A 418 -14.30 -42.34 3.08
CA THR A 418 -14.23 -43.65 2.41
C THR A 418 -14.62 -44.84 3.30
N GLU A 419 -14.80 -44.63 4.60
CA GLU A 419 -15.01 -45.72 5.57
C GLU A 419 -16.41 -45.67 6.21
N GLU A 420 -16.65 -44.72 7.12
CA GLU A 420 -17.91 -44.58 7.85
C GLU A 420 -18.66 -43.29 7.49
N GLN A 421 -20.00 -43.35 7.53
CA GLN A 421 -20.83 -42.18 7.35
C GLN A 421 -20.72 -41.27 8.57
N LYS A 422 -20.11 -40.10 8.41
CA LYS A 422 -20.07 -39.05 9.43
C LYS A 422 -21.40 -38.31 9.48
N ARG A 423 -21.97 -38.25 10.68
CA ARG A 423 -23.08 -37.36 11.04
C ARG A 423 -22.53 -36.17 11.81
N LEU A 424 -23.14 -35.01 11.63
CA LEU A 424 -22.81 -33.84 12.45
C LEU A 424 -23.34 -34.05 13.87
N THR A 425 -22.60 -33.55 14.84
CA THR A 425 -22.91 -33.67 16.26
C THR A 425 -24.09 -32.76 16.60
N GLU A 426 -25.20 -33.35 17.07
CA GLU A 426 -26.41 -32.63 17.47
C GLU A 426 -26.97 -33.25 18.76
N LYS A 427 -26.34 -32.93 19.90
CA LYS A 427 -26.81 -33.36 21.23
C LYS A 427 -28.06 -32.60 21.66
N VAL A 428 -28.16 -31.33 21.28
CA VAL A 428 -29.28 -30.45 21.63
C VAL A 428 -29.95 -29.95 20.35
N SER A 429 -31.23 -30.33 20.17
CA SER A 429 -32.07 -29.87 19.06
C SER A 429 -32.57 -28.45 19.32
N ARG A 430 -32.68 -27.65 18.27
CA ARG A 430 -33.24 -26.30 18.36
C ARG A 430 -34.75 -26.30 18.25
N ASN A 431 -35.44 -25.70 19.23
CA ASN A 431 -36.86 -25.36 19.13
C ASN A 431 -37.00 -23.88 18.74
N LEU A 432 -36.73 -23.55 17.48
CA LEU A 432 -36.86 -22.18 16.97
C LEU A 432 -38.08 -22.06 16.07
N ASP A 433 -38.85 -20.97 16.19
CA ASP A 433 -39.98 -20.68 15.30
C ASP A 433 -39.48 -20.66 13.83
N PRO A 434 -40.03 -21.48 12.93
CA PRO A 434 -39.61 -21.53 11.52
C PRO A 434 -39.97 -20.26 10.74
N ASN A 435 -40.94 -19.47 11.20
CA ASN A 435 -41.38 -18.23 10.53
C ASN A 435 -40.56 -17.00 10.92
N LEU A 436 -39.61 -17.18 11.83
CA LEU A 436 -38.98 -16.07 12.51
C LEU A 436 -37.89 -15.42 11.69
N LEU A 437 -37.12 -16.18 10.92
CA LEU A 437 -36.05 -15.67 10.08
C LEU A 437 -35.74 -16.72 9.00
N GLU A 438 -35.91 -16.39 7.71
CA GLU A 438 -35.30 -17.13 6.59
C GLU A 438 -33.77 -17.25 6.74
N TRP A 439 -33.21 -16.44 7.62
CA TRP A 439 -31.81 -16.09 7.82
C TRP A 439 -31.05 -16.96 8.85
N LYS A 440 -31.65 -18.08 9.30
CA LYS A 440 -30.99 -19.11 10.15
C LYS A 440 -29.92 -19.89 9.37
N GLN A 441 -28.92 -19.19 8.88
CA GLN A 441 -27.99 -19.72 7.91
C GLN A 441 -26.57 -19.45 8.36
N GLY A 442 -25.75 -20.49 8.35
CA GLY A 442 -24.34 -20.44 8.70
C GLY A 442 -23.95 -21.45 9.77
N MET A 443 -24.86 -21.84 10.66
CA MET A 443 -24.47 -22.63 11.84
C MET A 443 -24.18 -24.10 11.52
N ASN A 444 -24.87 -24.70 10.54
CA ASN A 444 -24.52 -26.06 10.13
C ASN A 444 -23.15 -26.07 9.47
N LEU A 445 -22.87 -25.08 8.61
CA LEU A 445 -21.55 -24.87 8.04
C LEU A 445 -20.46 -24.63 9.10
N GLN A 446 -20.72 -23.84 10.14
CA GLN A 446 -19.78 -23.66 11.26
C GLN A 446 -19.47 -25.00 11.95
N SER A 447 -20.50 -25.83 12.15
CA SER A 447 -20.35 -27.18 12.71
C SER A 447 -19.48 -28.05 11.80
N SER A 448 -19.73 -28.06 10.48
CA SER A 448 -18.87 -28.73 9.49
C SER A 448 -17.40 -28.32 9.61
N ILE A 449 -17.14 -27.01 9.74
CA ILE A 449 -15.78 -26.47 9.88
C ILE A 449 -15.13 -26.98 11.16
N VAL A 450 -15.77 -26.80 12.31
CA VAL A 450 -15.21 -27.22 13.62
C VAL A 450 -14.99 -28.73 13.68
N GLU A 451 -15.86 -29.50 13.04
CA GLU A 451 -15.78 -30.96 13.07
C GLU A 451 -14.81 -31.58 12.09
N THR A 452 -14.51 -30.91 10.98
CA THR A 452 -13.74 -31.51 9.88
C THR A 452 -12.49 -30.74 9.50
N GLY A 453 -12.35 -29.49 9.93
CA GLY A 453 -11.29 -28.59 9.47
C GLY A 453 -11.51 -28.02 8.08
N TYR A 454 -12.69 -28.22 7.49
CA TYR A 454 -13.02 -27.76 6.14
C TYR A 454 -14.40 -27.11 6.07
N VAL A 455 -14.51 -26.10 5.22
CA VAL A 455 -15.78 -25.60 4.69
C VAL A 455 -16.10 -26.31 3.39
N TYR A 456 -17.38 -26.60 3.14
CA TYR A 456 -17.84 -27.30 1.95
C TYR A 456 -18.75 -26.40 1.11
N CYS A 457 -18.69 -26.59 -0.21
CA CYS A 457 -19.51 -25.85 -1.15
C CYS A 457 -19.63 -26.63 -2.46
N ILE A 458 -20.77 -26.53 -3.13
CA ILE A 458 -20.91 -27.03 -4.50
C ILE A 458 -20.22 -26.04 -5.46
N CYS A 459 -19.49 -26.54 -6.46
CA CYS A 459 -18.96 -25.69 -7.51
C CYS A 459 -20.10 -25.06 -8.32
N PRO A 460 -20.23 -23.72 -8.38
CA PRO A 460 -21.31 -23.05 -9.12
C PRO A 460 -21.41 -23.45 -10.59
N PHE A 461 -20.28 -23.82 -11.20
CA PHE A 461 -20.16 -24.23 -12.59
C PHE A 461 -20.47 -25.72 -12.81
N SER A 462 -19.74 -26.60 -12.12
CA SER A 462 -19.75 -28.03 -12.43
C SER A 462 -20.72 -28.86 -11.58
N GLY A 463 -21.20 -28.33 -10.45
CA GLY A 463 -21.98 -29.10 -9.48
C GLY A 463 -21.15 -30.08 -8.63
N LYS A 464 -19.83 -30.16 -8.84
CA LYS A 464 -18.94 -30.99 -8.01
C LYS A 464 -18.88 -30.43 -6.58
N ILE A 465 -18.96 -31.31 -5.59
CA ILE A 465 -18.75 -30.92 -4.18
C ILE A 465 -17.27 -30.61 -3.98
N LEU A 466 -16.99 -29.43 -3.45
CA LEU A 466 -15.67 -28.93 -3.11
C LEU A 466 -15.55 -28.78 -1.60
N ARG A 467 -14.33 -28.84 -1.11
CA ARG A 467 -13.98 -28.45 0.25
C ARG A 467 -12.80 -27.49 0.24
N SER A 468 -12.71 -26.64 1.24
CA SER A 468 -11.60 -25.71 1.41
C SER A 468 -11.28 -25.53 2.89
N ASN A 469 -10.04 -25.19 3.19
CA ASN A 469 -9.61 -24.68 4.49
C ASN A 469 -8.92 -23.33 4.35
N GLN A 470 -9.26 -22.57 3.30
CA GLN A 470 -8.68 -21.25 3.03
C GLN A 470 -9.68 -20.17 3.46
N SER A 471 -9.44 -19.55 4.61
CA SER A 471 -10.25 -18.46 5.17
C SER A 471 -9.49 -17.14 5.18
N PHE A 472 -10.16 -16.07 4.79
CA PHE A 472 -9.62 -14.70 4.86
C PHE A 472 -10.61 -13.81 5.60
N VAL A 473 -10.23 -13.44 6.83
CA VAL A 473 -11.05 -12.58 7.71
C VAL A 473 -10.82 -11.13 7.31
N VAL A 474 -11.91 -10.44 7.02
CA VAL A 474 -11.89 -9.06 6.54
C VAL A 474 -12.87 -8.29 7.42
N GLU A 475 -12.36 -7.41 8.28
CA GLU A 475 -13.11 -6.91 9.44
C GLU A 475 -13.56 -8.06 10.38
N PHE A 476 -14.17 -7.75 11.53
CA PHE A 476 -14.53 -8.79 12.50
C PHE A 476 -15.59 -9.78 12.00
N VAL A 477 -16.59 -9.25 11.28
CA VAL A 477 -17.84 -9.96 10.98
C VAL A 477 -17.80 -10.70 9.65
N TRP A 478 -16.81 -10.44 8.77
CA TRP A 478 -16.77 -11.04 7.43
C TRP A 478 -15.61 -12.00 7.26
N THR A 479 -15.89 -13.16 6.67
CA THR A 479 -14.90 -14.16 6.31
C THR A 479 -15.14 -14.64 4.90
N PHE A 480 -14.12 -14.52 4.05
CA PHE A 480 -14.12 -15.07 2.71
C PHE A 480 -13.49 -16.46 2.72
N TYR A 481 -14.25 -17.45 2.25
CA TYR A 481 -13.76 -18.80 2.04
C TYR A 481 -13.41 -18.99 0.57
N ARG A 482 -12.15 -19.27 0.27
CA ARG A 482 -11.65 -19.43 -1.10
C ARG A 482 -11.80 -20.88 -1.56
N PHE A 483 -12.41 -21.10 -2.71
CA PHE A 483 -12.56 -22.41 -3.33
C PHE A 483 -11.84 -22.46 -4.67
N ILE A 484 -11.29 -23.64 -4.99
CA ILE A 484 -10.69 -23.93 -6.30
C ILE A 484 -11.62 -24.93 -7.00
N GLY A 485 -12.45 -24.44 -7.92
CA GLY A 485 -13.31 -25.24 -8.78
C GLY A 485 -12.79 -25.28 -10.20
N THR A 486 -13.68 -25.07 -11.17
CA THR A 486 -13.29 -24.76 -12.57
C THR A 486 -12.45 -23.48 -12.64
N GLU A 487 -12.78 -22.51 -11.78
CA GLU A 487 -11.97 -21.33 -11.49
C GLU A 487 -11.99 -21.06 -9.98
N VAL A 488 -11.14 -20.13 -9.53
CA VAL A 488 -11.16 -19.66 -8.15
C VAL A 488 -12.42 -18.83 -7.93
N PHE A 489 -13.13 -19.08 -6.83
CA PHE A 489 -14.23 -18.24 -6.37
C PHE A 489 -14.23 -18.16 -4.84
N TYR A 490 -14.89 -17.16 -4.31
CA TYR A 490 -15.01 -16.93 -2.87
C TYR A 490 -16.46 -17.04 -2.43
N LEU A 491 -16.70 -17.71 -1.31
CA LEU A 491 -17.95 -17.63 -0.57
C LEU A 491 -17.76 -16.65 0.59
N LEU A 492 -18.47 -15.53 0.56
CA LEU A 492 -18.50 -14.58 1.66
C LEU A 492 -19.54 -15.01 2.68
N ILE A 493 -19.08 -15.22 3.90
CA ILE A 493 -19.93 -15.43 5.07
C ILE A 493 -19.74 -14.24 6.00
N GLY A 494 -20.83 -13.70 6.53
CA GLY A 494 -20.73 -12.63 7.51
C GLY A 494 -22.06 -12.04 7.90
N ASP A 495 -22.07 -10.73 8.10
CA ASP A 495 -23.11 -10.00 8.82
C ASP A 495 -23.20 -10.43 10.29
N TRP A 496 -24.08 -9.78 11.04
CA TRP A 496 -24.38 -10.17 12.41
C TRP A 496 -24.85 -11.62 12.51
N PHE A 497 -25.55 -12.13 11.50
CA PHE A 497 -26.16 -13.46 11.48
C PHE A 497 -25.21 -14.60 11.05
N GLY A 498 -24.04 -14.29 10.49
CA GLY A 498 -23.12 -15.32 9.99
C GLY A 498 -23.63 -16.07 8.77
N SER A 499 -24.47 -15.43 7.95
CA SER A 499 -25.13 -16.04 6.80
C SER A 499 -24.22 -16.10 5.57
N ARG A 500 -24.59 -16.97 4.62
CA ARG A 500 -23.95 -17.00 3.29
C ARG A 500 -24.44 -15.78 2.51
N CYS A 501 -23.63 -14.74 2.39
CA CYS A 501 -24.07 -13.46 1.85
C CYS A 501 -23.93 -13.38 0.33
N CYS A 502 -22.75 -13.72 -0.21
CA CYS A 502 -22.51 -13.66 -1.64
C CYS A 502 -21.43 -14.64 -2.12
N LEU A 503 -21.45 -14.91 -3.42
CA LEU A 503 -20.34 -15.52 -4.15
C LEU A 503 -19.59 -14.43 -4.91
N TYR A 504 -18.27 -14.48 -4.90
CA TYR A 504 -17.42 -13.58 -5.69
C TYR A 504 -16.51 -14.37 -6.64
N PHE A 505 -16.49 -13.97 -7.91
CA PHE A 505 -15.72 -14.59 -8.99
C PHE A 505 -14.67 -13.60 -9.52
N PRO A 506 -13.39 -13.71 -9.09
CA PRO A 506 -12.31 -12.79 -9.46
C PRO A 506 -12.10 -12.61 -10.95
N ASN A 507 -12.23 -13.69 -11.74
CA ASN A 507 -11.98 -13.67 -13.18
C ASN A 507 -12.90 -12.70 -13.95
N ARG A 508 -14.08 -12.42 -13.40
CA ARG A 508 -15.15 -11.66 -14.06
C ARG A 508 -15.58 -10.41 -13.29
N GLU A 509 -14.95 -10.14 -12.14
CA GLU A 509 -15.42 -9.14 -11.17
C GLU A 509 -16.93 -9.26 -10.88
N LEU A 510 -17.42 -10.50 -10.80
CA LEU A 510 -18.84 -10.80 -10.61
C LEU A 510 -19.13 -11.12 -9.14
N ILE A 511 -20.12 -10.44 -8.57
CA ILE A 511 -20.67 -10.72 -7.24
C ILE A 511 -22.11 -11.23 -7.42
N VAL A 512 -22.41 -12.41 -6.90
CA VAL A 512 -23.76 -12.96 -6.84
C VAL A 512 -24.23 -12.91 -5.40
N GLN A 513 -25.10 -11.96 -5.09
CA GLN A 513 -25.74 -11.80 -3.79
C GLN A 513 -26.81 -12.87 -3.60
N LEU A 514 -26.65 -13.68 -2.56
CA LEU A 514 -27.53 -14.82 -2.28
C LEU A 514 -28.85 -14.38 -1.63
N TYR A 515 -28.81 -13.27 -0.88
CA TYR A 515 -29.93 -12.71 -0.14
C TYR A 515 -29.98 -11.20 -0.23
N SER A 516 -31.16 -10.64 -0.43
CA SER A 516 -31.39 -9.19 -0.43
C SER A 516 -31.88 -8.74 0.94
N TYR A 517 -31.11 -7.89 1.62
CA TYR A 517 -31.52 -7.27 2.87
C TYR A 517 -31.32 -5.76 2.80
N PRO A 518 -32.16 -4.96 3.50
CA PRO A 518 -32.04 -3.51 3.52
C PRO A 518 -30.71 -2.95 4.07
N HIS A 519 -29.92 -3.78 4.76
CA HIS A 519 -28.67 -3.37 5.40
C HIS A 519 -27.43 -4.05 4.80
N LEU A 520 -27.61 -5.02 3.89
CA LEU A 520 -26.52 -5.73 3.22
C LEU A 520 -26.17 -5.03 1.91
N ASP A 521 -25.56 -3.86 2.03
CA ASP A 521 -24.98 -3.11 0.91
C ASP A 521 -23.44 -3.06 1.01
N GLY A 522 -22.77 -2.68 -0.07
CA GLY A 522 -21.31 -2.51 -0.07
C GLY A 522 -20.52 -3.81 -0.18
N PHE A 523 -21.02 -4.80 -0.92
CA PHE A 523 -20.21 -6.00 -1.20
C PHE A 523 -18.95 -5.67 -2.00
N GLY A 524 -19.03 -4.70 -2.92
CA GLY A 524 -17.86 -4.24 -3.68
C GLY A 524 -16.74 -3.69 -2.80
N SER A 525 -17.06 -2.88 -1.77
CA SER A 525 -16.05 -2.35 -0.84
C SER A 525 -15.43 -3.47 0.01
N ARG A 526 -16.20 -4.47 0.43
CA ARG A 526 -15.69 -5.65 1.14
C ARG A 526 -14.78 -6.51 0.28
N VAL A 527 -15.12 -6.69 -0.99
CA VAL A 527 -14.25 -7.39 -1.95
C VAL A 527 -12.98 -6.57 -2.20
N ASN A 528 -13.06 -5.24 -2.32
CA ASN A 528 -11.87 -4.40 -2.39
C ASN A 528 -11.00 -4.54 -1.15
N LEU A 529 -11.60 -4.62 0.04
CA LEU A 529 -10.86 -4.86 1.26
C LEU A 529 -10.20 -6.25 1.27
N LEU A 530 -10.89 -7.30 0.80
CA LEU A 530 -10.25 -8.61 0.56
C LEU A 530 -9.03 -8.48 -0.38
N LYS A 531 -9.18 -7.80 -1.53
CA LYS A 531 -8.07 -7.59 -2.47
C LYS A 531 -6.90 -6.87 -1.79
N THR A 532 -7.20 -5.82 -1.02
CA THR A 532 -6.21 -5.08 -0.23
C THR A 532 -5.46 -5.99 0.72
N HIS A 533 -6.17 -6.74 1.56
CA HIS A 533 -5.56 -7.63 2.53
C HIS A 533 -4.68 -8.69 1.85
N LEU A 534 -5.16 -9.29 0.76
CA LEU A 534 -4.42 -10.34 0.06
C LEU A 534 -3.17 -9.81 -0.64
N VAL A 535 -3.27 -8.66 -1.31
CA VAL A 535 -2.13 -8.04 -2.02
C VAL A 535 -1.10 -7.49 -1.03
N SER A 536 -1.53 -6.81 0.03
CA SER A 536 -0.61 -6.24 1.02
C SER A 536 0.16 -7.28 1.82
N CYS A 537 -0.35 -8.51 1.91
CA CYS A 537 0.30 -9.62 2.61
C CYS A 537 0.62 -10.80 1.67
N TRP A 538 0.85 -10.55 0.39
CA TRP A 538 0.85 -11.58 -0.65
C TRP A 538 1.82 -12.75 -0.40
N GLN A 539 3.00 -12.52 0.20
CA GLN A 539 3.95 -13.57 0.53
C GLN A 539 3.42 -14.52 1.62
N LYS A 540 2.80 -13.94 2.66
CA LYS A 540 2.13 -14.69 3.73
C LYS A 540 0.94 -15.46 3.19
N VAL A 541 0.14 -14.82 2.31
CA VAL A 541 -0.99 -15.48 1.63
C VAL A 541 -0.51 -16.64 0.79
N LYS A 542 0.55 -16.48 -0.02
CA LYS A 542 1.11 -17.57 -0.82
C LYS A 542 1.55 -18.75 0.06
N SER A 543 2.24 -18.46 1.16
CA SER A 543 2.66 -19.47 2.14
C SER A 543 1.46 -20.19 2.76
N TYR A 544 0.45 -19.44 3.17
CA TYR A 544 -0.81 -19.95 3.72
C TYR A 544 -1.58 -20.84 2.73
N LEU A 545 -1.61 -20.47 1.45
CA LEU A 545 -2.27 -21.22 0.39
C LEU A 545 -1.56 -22.54 0.07
N ALA A 546 -0.25 -22.63 0.32
CA ALA A 546 0.56 -23.83 0.05
C ALA A 546 0.48 -24.91 1.13
N ILE A 547 -0.06 -24.59 2.32
CA ILE A 547 -0.12 -25.50 3.47
C ILE A 547 -1.49 -26.19 3.53
N ASP A 548 -1.52 -27.52 3.46
CA ASP A 548 -2.78 -28.27 3.41
C ASP A 548 -3.45 -28.49 4.78
N GLN A 549 -2.69 -28.50 5.87
CA GLN A 549 -3.21 -28.73 7.23
C GLN A 549 -3.24 -27.43 8.02
N LYS A 550 -4.40 -27.10 8.61
CA LYS A 550 -4.62 -25.86 9.34
C LYS A 550 -5.41 -26.14 10.61
N GLU A 551 -5.07 -25.43 11.67
CA GLU A 551 -5.81 -25.48 12.92
C GLU A 551 -7.06 -24.61 12.82
N VAL A 552 -8.20 -25.13 13.28
CA VAL A 552 -9.46 -24.38 13.31
C VAL A 552 -9.49 -23.45 14.51
N ILE A 553 -9.68 -22.16 14.27
CA ILE A 553 -9.83 -21.15 15.31
C ILE A 553 -11.23 -20.54 15.30
N ALA A 554 -11.72 -20.15 16.47
CA ALA A 554 -12.97 -19.42 16.61
C ALA A 554 -12.71 -17.91 16.82
N LEU A 555 -13.47 -17.06 16.12
CA LEU A 555 -13.46 -15.61 16.30
C LEU A 555 -14.59 -15.17 17.25
N GLN A 556 -14.31 -14.23 18.16
CA GLN A 556 -15.25 -13.64 19.12
C GLN A 556 -14.97 -12.15 19.32
N GLY A 557 -15.96 -11.33 19.67
CA GLY A 557 -15.73 -9.92 20.03
C GLY A 557 -16.54 -8.86 19.28
N SER A 558 -17.83 -9.10 19.09
CA SER A 558 -18.78 -8.12 18.55
C SER A 558 -18.82 -6.84 19.40
N LYS A 559 -18.68 -5.67 18.77
CA LYS A 559 -18.75 -4.36 19.46
C LYS A 559 -20.15 -4.02 20.01
N ASN A 560 -21.21 -4.55 19.40
CA ASN A 560 -22.58 -4.34 19.86
C ASN A 560 -22.96 -5.40 20.89
N LEU A 561 -23.34 -4.99 22.11
CA LEU A 561 -23.64 -5.91 23.21
C LEU A 561 -24.79 -6.89 22.90
N GLY A 562 -25.84 -6.44 22.21
CA GLY A 562 -26.96 -7.31 21.82
C GLY A 562 -26.47 -8.43 20.90
N HIS A 563 -25.70 -8.07 19.88
CA HIS A 563 -25.06 -9.05 19.01
C HIS A 563 -24.01 -9.88 19.74
N TYR A 564 -23.28 -9.33 20.70
CA TYR A 564 -22.33 -10.09 21.51
C TYR A 564 -23.04 -11.20 22.31
N ILE A 565 -24.13 -10.89 23.00
CA ILE A 565 -24.85 -11.88 23.81
C ILE A 565 -25.56 -12.91 22.92
N MET A 566 -26.33 -12.44 21.93
CA MET A 566 -27.14 -13.32 21.11
C MET A 566 -26.32 -14.12 20.10
N ASN A 567 -25.33 -13.48 19.45
CA ASN A 567 -24.52 -14.09 18.41
C ASN A 567 -23.31 -14.81 18.98
N ASP A 568 -22.38 -14.06 19.56
CA ASP A 568 -21.08 -14.60 19.97
C ASP A 568 -21.22 -15.59 21.14
N LEU A 569 -21.84 -15.16 22.25
CA LEU A 569 -22.06 -16.02 23.42
C LEU A 569 -23.09 -17.13 23.14
N GLY A 570 -24.13 -16.83 22.36
CA GLY A 570 -25.09 -17.84 21.87
C GLY A 570 -24.39 -18.96 21.11
N GLY A 571 -23.50 -18.60 20.18
CA GLY A 571 -22.71 -19.56 19.41
C GLY A 571 -21.77 -20.38 20.30
N LEU A 572 -21.04 -19.74 21.22
CA LEU A 572 -20.19 -20.46 22.18
C LEU A 572 -20.99 -21.43 23.05
N HIS A 573 -22.16 -21.02 23.55
CA HIS A 573 -23.03 -21.86 24.36
C HIS A 573 -23.55 -23.05 23.55
N HIS A 574 -24.06 -22.83 22.35
CA HIS A 574 -24.54 -23.91 21.48
C HIS A 574 -23.45 -24.94 21.16
N PHE A 575 -22.23 -24.49 20.83
CA PHE A 575 -21.10 -25.38 20.57
C PHE A 575 -20.62 -26.07 21.85
N SER A 576 -20.76 -25.44 23.02
CA SER A 576 -20.45 -26.06 24.32
C SER A 576 -21.41 -27.22 24.61
N GLU A 577 -22.72 -26.99 24.47
CA GLU A 577 -23.75 -28.01 24.73
C GLU A 577 -23.63 -29.22 23.78
N ASN A 578 -23.18 -28.98 22.55
CA ASN A 578 -22.91 -30.04 21.59
C ASN A 578 -21.54 -30.72 21.80
N GLY A 579 -20.71 -30.24 22.72
CA GLY A 579 -19.36 -30.78 22.98
C GLY A 579 -18.38 -30.53 21.83
N LEU A 580 -18.55 -29.43 21.11
CA LEU A 580 -17.75 -29.05 19.95
C LEU A 580 -16.64 -28.04 20.27
N LEU A 581 -16.73 -27.30 21.39
CA LEU A 581 -15.69 -26.32 21.77
C LEU A 581 -14.30 -26.96 21.96
N GLU A 582 -14.23 -28.21 22.41
CA GLU A 582 -12.96 -28.92 22.59
C GLU A 582 -12.21 -29.15 21.27
N LYS A 583 -12.95 -29.21 20.14
CA LYS A 583 -12.38 -29.35 18.79
C LYS A 583 -11.85 -28.02 18.23
N VAL A 584 -12.17 -26.89 18.86
CA VAL A 584 -11.59 -25.60 18.53
C VAL A 584 -10.18 -25.53 19.11
N HIS A 585 -9.20 -25.21 18.26
CA HIS A 585 -7.79 -25.19 18.66
C HIS A 585 -7.50 -23.95 19.50
N ARG A 586 -7.97 -22.77 19.04
CA ARG A 586 -7.79 -21.48 19.71
C ARG A 586 -8.96 -20.53 19.49
N PHE A 587 -9.08 -19.53 20.36
CA PHE A 587 -10.08 -18.47 20.28
C PHE A 587 -9.38 -17.13 20.10
N ILE A 588 -9.61 -16.45 18.98
CA ILE A 588 -9.19 -15.07 18.81
C ILE A 588 -10.33 -14.16 19.28
N VAL A 589 -10.06 -13.41 20.35
CA VAL A 589 -10.96 -12.39 20.89
C VAL A 589 -10.51 -11.03 20.34
N ALA A 590 -11.36 -10.46 19.51
CA ALA A 590 -11.20 -9.15 18.91
C ALA A 590 -11.22 -8.04 19.99
N PRO A 591 -11.09 -6.75 19.64
CA PRO A 591 -10.81 -5.69 20.62
C PRO A 591 -11.89 -5.52 21.70
N TYR A 592 -13.13 -5.94 21.43
CA TYR A 592 -14.28 -5.75 22.31
C TYR A 592 -14.69 -7.06 23.00
N GLU A 593 -14.71 -7.07 24.33
CA GLU A 593 -15.12 -8.21 25.15
C GLU A 593 -15.93 -7.71 26.36
N PHE A 594 -17.24 -7.97 26.36
CA PHE A 594 -18.14 -7.54 27.46
C PHE A 594 -18.05 -8.46 28.67
N PHE A 595 -17.90 -9.76 28.41
CA PHE A 595 -17.76 -10.81 29.41
C PHE A 595 -16.55 -11.66 29.09
N ASP A 596 -15.77 -12.01 30.11
CA ASP A 596 -14.63 -12.91 29.97
C ASP A 596 -15.14 -14.30 29.59
N ILE A 597 -14.84 -14.72 28.35
CA ILE A 597 -15.39 -15.96 27.81
C ILE A 597 -14.90 -17.20 28.55
N CYS A 598 -13.72 -17.18 29.17
CA CYS A 598 -13.24 -18.28 30.02
C CYS A 598 -14.05 -18.38 31.32
N HIS A 599 -14.48 -17.25 31.84
CA HIS A 599 -15.30 -17.22 33.04
C HIS A 599 -16.72 -17.75 32.76
N LEU A 600 -17.28 -17.42 31.60
CA LEU A 600 -18.59 -17.93 31.18
C LEU A 600 -18.54 -19.41 30.78
N PHE A 601 -17.48 -19.85 30.11
CA PHE A 601 -17.31 -21.20 29.61
C PHE A 601 -16.00 -21.82 30.14
N PRO A 602 -15.99 -22.35 31.37
CA PRO A 602 -14.78 -22.89 32.01
C PRO A 602 -14.14 -24.09 31.28
N THR A 603 -14.84 -24.69 30.31
CA THR A 603 -14.31 -25.73 29.43
C THR A 603 -13.31 -25.17 28.40
N ILE A 604 -13.31 -23.85 28.18
CA ILE A 604 -12.32 -23.19 27.34
C ILE A 604 -11.05 -22.99 28.18
N ASP A 605 -9.98 -23.69 27.78
CA ASP A 605 -8.65 -23.51 28.34
C ASP A 605 -8.17 -22.05 28.12
N PRO A 606 -7.82 -21.30 29.18
CA PRO A 606 -7.29 -19.94 29.05
C PRO A 606 -6.08 -19.81 28.11
N ASP A 607 -5.24 -20.85 28.02
CA ASP A 607 -4.05 -20.85 27.13
C ASP A 607 -4.42 -20.92 25.64
N LYS A 608 -5.68 -21.24 25.33
CA LYS A 608 -6.24 -21.20 23.97
C LYS A 608 -6.74 -19.82 23.56
N ILE A 609 -6.81 -18.84 24.47
CA ILE A 609 -7.31 -17.50 24.16
C ILE A 609 -6.19 -16.58 23.69
N ILE A 610 -6.44 -15.92 22.57
CA ILE A 610 -5.55 -14.93 21.96
C ILE A 610 -6.34 -13.63 21.83
N ARG A 611 -5.89 -12.58 22.50
CA ARG A 611 -6.52 -11.26 22.47
C ARG A 611 -5.76 -10.35 21.54
N ILE A 612 -6.44 -9.78 20.54
CA ILE A 612 -5.85 -8.87 19.55
C ILE A 612 -6.69 -7.59 19.51
N ASP A 613 -6.04 -6.43 19.63
CA ASP A 613 -6.67 -5.11 19.74
C ASP A 613 -6.87 -4.39 18.39
N ASP A 614 -6.41 -4.98 17.29
CA ASP A 614 -6.54 -4.43 15.95
C ASP A 614 -6.99 -5.49 14.92
N TYR A 615 -7.98 -5.15 14.10
CA TYR A 615 -8.57 -6.08 13.13
C TYR A 615 -7.61 -6.45 11.99
N TRP A 616 -6.72 -5.54 11.59
CA TRP A 616 -5.71 -5.82 10.58
C TRP A 616 -4.65 -6.80 11.11
N GLU A 617 -4.27 -6.68 12.39
CA GLU A 617 -3.41 -7.64 13.06
C GLU A 617 -4.04 -9.05 13.15
N ILE A 618 -5.37 -9.16 13.34
CA ILE A 618 -6.05 -10.48 13.31
C ILE A 618 -5.81 -11.18 11.97
N PHE A 619 -5.97 -10.48 10.85
CA PHE A 619 -5.75 -11.04 9.52
C PHE A 619 -4.31 -11.55 9.35
N LYS A 620 -3.31 -10.74 9.74
CA LYS A 620 -1.89 -11.14 9.66
C LYS A 620 -1.58 -12.32 10.57
N TYR A 621 -2.11 -12.29 11.79
CA TYR A 621 -1.89 -13.33 12.80
C TYR A 621 -2.41 -14.70 12.32
N ILE A 622 -3.58 -14.72 11.67
CA ILE A 622 -4.14 -15.93 11.05
C ILE A 622 -3.20 -16.50 9.98
N LEU A 623 -2.63 -15.65 9.12
CA LEU A 623 -1.72 -16.08 8.08
C LEU A 623 -0.40 -16.60 8.66
N ASP A 624 0.17 -15.90 9.63
CA ASP A 624 1.47 -16.26 10.24
C ASP A 624 1.44 -17.63 10.93
N HIS A 625 0.28 -18.04 11.44
CA HIS A 625 0.10 -19.29 12.16
C HIS A 625 -0.66 -20.36 11.36
N ASN A 626 -1.02 -20.08 10.10
CA ASN A 626 -1.76 -20.98 9.24
C ASN A 626 -3.11 -21.43 9.82
N TYR A 627 -3.86 -20.50 10.40
CA TYR A 627 -5.16 -20.80 10.99
C TYR A 627 -6.30 -20.80 9.97
N PHE A 628 -7.29 -21.66 10.20
CA PHE A 628 -8.56 -21.66 9.49
C PHE A 628 -9.65 -21.08 10.40
N ALA A 629 -10.10 -19.88 10.07
CA ALA A 629 -10.96 -19.10 10.95
C ALA A 629 -12.44 -19.34 10.68
N VAL A 630 -13.21 -19.43 11.77
CA VAL A 630 -14.67 -19.48 11.77
C VAL A 630 -15.23 -18.60 12.89
N ARG A 631 -16.34 -17.91 12.65
CA ARG A 631 -17.09 -17.22 13.71
C ARG A 631 -18.21 -18.15 14.19
N LEU A 632 -18.24 -18.43 15.48
CA LEU A 632 -19.28 -19.28 16.10
C LEU A 632 -20.45 -18.38 16.50
N ILE A 633 -21.62 -18.59 15.91
CA ILE A 633 -22.77 -17.70 16.04
C ILE A 633 -24.05 -18.51 16.27
N ASP A 634 -24.88 -18.06 17.21
CA ASP A 634 -26.30 -18.41 17.29
C ASP A 634 -27.18 -17.15 17.16
N PHE A 635 -28.50 -17.28 17.12
CA PHE A 635 -29.43 -16.14 17.13
C PHE A 635 -30.52 -16.33 18.19
N PHE A 636 -30.18 -17.06 19.26
CA PHE A 636 -31.11 -17.38 20.31
C PHE A 636 -30.41 -17.41 21.66
N VAL A 637 -30.96 -16.67 22.62
CA VAL A 637 -30.49 -16.70 24.00
C VAL A 637 -31.29 -17.75 24.76
N THR A 638 -30.68 -18.88 25.07
CA THR A 638 -31.33 -19.93 25.89
C THR A 638 -31.39 -19.50 27.37
N GLN A 639 -32.29 -20.12 28.13
CA GLN A 639 -32.32 -19.91 29.59
C GLN A 639 -31.00 -20.33 30.23
N SER A 640 -30.39 -21.42 29.75
CA SER A 640 -29.10 -21.89 30.25
C SER A 640 -28.00 -20.85 30.03
N LEU A 641 -27.97 -20.16 28.88
CA LEU A 641 -27.02 -19.07 28.63
C LEU A 641 -27.28 -17.88 29.55
N ALA A 642 -28.54 -17.44 29.69
CA ALA A 642 -28.91 -16.37 30.61
C ALA A 642 -28.46 -16.67 32.05
N ASP A 643 -28.66 -17.91 32.52
CA ASP A 643 -28.23 -18.37 33.84
C ASP A 643 -26.71 -18.36 34.00
N ILE A 644 -25.96 -18.75 32.97
CA ILE A 644 -24.48 -18.70 32.96
C ILE A 644 -24.01 -17.25 33.11
N ILE A 645 -24.56 -16.34 32.30
CA ILE A 645 -24.24 -14.90 32.35
C ILE A 645 -24.58 -14.33 33.73
N TYR A 646 -25.75 -14.66 34.28
CA TYR A 646 -26.17 -14.18 35.59
C TYR A 646 -25.27 -14.69 36.72
N LYS A 647 -24.93 -15.98 36.75
CA LYS A 647 -24.03 -16.57 37.75
C LYS A 647 -22.64 -15.95 37.72
N ALA A 648 -22.08 -15.77 36.53
CA ALA A 648 -20.81 -15.08 36.33
C ALA A 648 -20.88 -13.63 36.83
N SER A 649 -21.99 -12.95 36.52
CA SER A 649 -22.25 -11.58 36.94
C SER A 649 -22.36 -11.41 38.45
N LEU A 650 -23.03 -12.34 39.14
CA LEU A 650 -23.04 -12.38 40.60
C LEU A 650 -21.61 -12.56 41.17
N ALA A 651 -20.81 -13.45 40.59
CA ALA A 651 -19.46 -13.73 41.06
C ALA A 651 -18.48 -12.56 40.85
N LYS A 652 -18.68 -11.76 39.80
CA LYS A 652 -17.83 -10.62 39.43
C LYS A 652 -18.30 -9.29 40.01
N SER A 653 -19.52 -9.22 40.54
CA SER A 653 -20.07 -7.97 41.10
C SER A 653 -19.36 -7.56 42.38
N SER A 654 -19.20 -6.25 42.59
CA SER A 654 -18.57 -5.73 43.80
C SER A 654 -19.42 -5.99 45.05
N VAL A 655 -18.75 -6.09 46.22
CA VAL A 655 -19.43 -6.24 47.52
C VAL A 655 -20.43 -5.11 47.75
N ASN A 656 -20.05 -3.87 47.39
CA ASN A 656 -20.92 -2.70 47.51
C ASN A 656 -22.16 -2.82 46.60
N CYS A 657 -22.00 -3.27 45.36
CA CYS A 657 -23.13 -3.54 44.47
C CYS A 657 -24.09 -4.55 45.10
N LEU A 658 -23.57 -5.68 45.62
CA LEU A 658 -24.40 -6.72 46.22
C LEU A 658 -25.12 -6.27 47.49
N GLN A 659 -24.49 -5.43 48.32
CA GLN A 659 -25.12 -4.82 49.50
C GLN A 659 -26.25 -3.87 49.11
N ASN A 660 -26.00 -2.95 48.16
CA ASN A 660 -27.02 -2.04 47.65
C ASN A 660 -28.20 -2.81 47.03
N LEU A 661 -27.93 -3.92 46.34
CA LEU A 661 -28.96 -4.79 45.78
C LEU A 661 -29.85 -5.41 46.88
N GLN A 662 -29.27 -5.83 48.00
CA GLN A 662 -30.01 -6.40 49.13
C GLN A 662 -30.91 -5.37 49.80
N GLU A 663 -30.44 -4.13 49.94
CA GLU A 663 -31.24 -3.00 50.43
C GLU A 663 -32.38 -2.68 49.44
N ALA A 664 -32.06 -2.58 48.15
CA ALA A 664 -33.02 -2.21 47.11
C ALA A 664 -34.19 -3.19 47.00
N LYS A 665 -33.94 -4.49 47.20
CA LYS A 665 -34.97 -5.55 47.18
C LYS A 665 -36.01 -5.45 48.29
N GLN A 666 -35.82 -4.57 49.28
CA GLN A 666 -36.85 -4.29 50.31
C GLN A 666 -37.92 -3.31 49.82
N HIS A 667 -37.69 -2.65 48.69
CA HIS A 667 -38.63 -1.71 48.08
C HIS A 667 -39.59 -2.41 47.13
N LEU A 668 -40.82 -1.90 47.03
CA LEU A 668 -41.84 -2.40 46.12
C LEU A 668 -42.75 -1.23 45.68
N PRO A 669 -42.81 -0.92 44.37
CA PRO A 669 -42.02 -1.51 43.30
C PRO A 669 -40.57 -0.98 43.29
N LEU A 670 -39.62 -1.82 42.89
CA LEU A 670 -38.27 -1.43 42.48
C LEU A 670 -38.24 -1.28 40.96
N ILE A 671 -38.16 -0.04 40.48
CA ILE A 671 -38.29 0.27 39.04
C ILE A 671 -36.93 0.67 38.46
N LEU A 672 -36.52 0.03 37.37
CA LEU A 672 -35.36 0.45 36.58
C LEU A 672 -35.78 1.48 35.53
N ILE A 673 -35.08 2.61 35.45
CA ILE A 673 -35.33 3.65 34.45
C ILE A 673 -34.02 3.96 33.72
N THR A 674 -34.00 3.75 32.41
CA THR A 674 -32.81 4.00 31.58
C THR A 674 -32.79 5.45 31.09
N ILE A 675 -31.66 6.13 31.34
CA ILE A 675 -31.33 7.47 30.85
C ILE A 675 -30.43 7.33 29.61
N ARG A 676 -30.60 8.21 28.62
CA ARG A 676 -29.73 8.26 27.43
C ARG A 676 -29.32 9.67 27.07
N SER A 677 -28.06 9.89 26.72
CA SER A 677 -27.58 11.17 26.18
C SER A 677 -27.65 11.27 24.64
N LYS A 678 -27.72 10.12 23.94
CA LYS A 678 -27.86 10.01 22.49
C LYS A 678 -29.14 9.25 22.12
N ARG A 679 -29.74 9.58 20.96
CA ARG A 679 -31.04 9.01 20.50
C ARG A 679 -32.08 9.03 21.63
N ALA A 680 -32.18 10.18 22.28
CA ALA A 680 -32.80 10.31 23.58
C ALA A 680 -34.17 10.98 23.50
N TRP A 681 -34.97 10.79 24.56
CA TRP A 681 -36.14 11.59 24.80
C TRP A 681 -35.73 12.99 25.29
N LEU A 682 -36.10 14.04 24.55
CA LEU A 682 -35.61 15.40 24.79
C LEU A 682 -36.03 15.97 26.16
N SER A 683 -37.29 15.76 26.57
CA SER A 683 -37.77 16.20 27.89
C SER A 683 -37.64 15.13 29.00
N GLN A 684 -36.77 14.12 28.82
CA GLN A 684 -36.66 12.97 29.75
C GLN A 684 -36.44 13.36 31.21
N VAL A 685 -35.68 14.41 31.50
CA VAL A 685 -35.40 14.82 32.90
C VAL A 685 -36.70 15.19 33.63
N ALA A 686 -37.47 16.11 33.05
CA ALA A 686 -38.75 16.52 33.62
C ALA A 686 -39.79 15.39 33.58
N GLY A 687 -39.84 14.65 32.47
CA GLY A 687 -40.79 13.56 32.29
C GLY A 687 -40.57 12.39 33.24
N ILE A 688 -39.32 11.94 33.43
CA ILE A 688 -38.96 10.90 34.40
C ILE A 688 -39.27 11.38 35.83
N ALA A 689 -38.92 12.62 36.18
CA ALA A 689 -39.23 13.18 37.50
C ALA A 689 -40.75 13.21 37.77
N ASN A 690 -41.57 13.56 36.77
CA ASN A 690 -43.03 13.53 36.86
C ASN A 690 -43.55 12.10 37.07
N ILE A 691 -43.04 11.12 36.32
CA ILE A 691 -43.40 9.71 36.46
C ILE A 691 -43.08 9.22 37.88
N ILE A 692 -41.85 9.44 38.37
CA ILE A 692 -41.40 9.02 39.70
C ILE A 692 -42.24 9.67 40.79
N THR A 693 -42.43 10.98 40.74
CA THR A 693 -43.22 11.73 41.72
C THR A 693 -44.65 11.23 41.76
N LYS A 694 -45.26 11.00 40.60
CA LYS A 694 -46.63 10.52 40.52
C LYS A 694 -46.78 9.07 41.00
N LEU A 695 -45.84 8.19 40.67
CA LEU A 695 -45.85 6.82 41.19
C LEU A 695 -45.66 6.78 42.71
N SER A 696 -44.81 7.65 43.25
CA SER A 696 -44.55 7.70 44.69
C SER A 696 -45.77 8.05 45.54
N SER A 697 -46.77 8.75 44.97
CA SER A 697 -48.03 9.04 45.68
C SER A 697 -48.86 7.78 45.90
N ASP A 698 -48.78 6.84 44.96
CA ASP A 698 -49.60 5.63 44.93
C ASP A 698 -48.83 4.43 45.52
N TYR A 699 -47.49 4.47 45.51
CA TYR A 699 -46.59 3.45 46.04
C TYR A 699 -45.54 4.07 46.98
N PRO A 700 -45.85 4.22 48.29
CA PRO A 700 -44.97 4.90 49.25
C PRO A 700 -43.61 4.22 49.48
N ASN A 701 -43.48 2.92 49.15
CA ASN A 701 -42.23 2.15 49.24
C ASN A 701 -41.51 1.99 47.89
N LEU A 702 -41.80 2.87 46.92
CA LEU A 702 -41.13 2.94 45.63
C LEU A 702 -39.62 3.21 45.78
N ALA A 703 -38.81 2.49 45.01
CA ALA A 703 -37.42 2.85 44.76
C ALA A 703 -37.09 2.79 43.26
N VAL A 704 -36.09 3.58 42.86
CA VAL A 704 -35.70 3.72 41.44
C VAL A 704 -34.24 3.34 41.26
N VAL A 705 -33.94 2.57 40.21
CA VAL A 705 -32.59 2.28 39.74
C VAL A 705 -32.38 2.99 38.43
N PHE A 706 -31.44 3.93 38.37
CA PHE A 706 -31.08 4.60 37.12
C PHE A 706 -30.08 3.75 36.33
N ASP A 707 -30.45 3.40 35.10
CA ASP A 707 -29.63 2.68 34.13
C ASP A 707 -29.13 3.63 33.04
N GLY A 708 -28.02 3.28 32.39
CA GLY A 708 -27.36 4.12 31.39
C GLY A 708 -26.29 3.35 30.63
N TRP A 709 -25.22 4.03 30.23
CA TRP A 709 -24.07 3.44 29.58
C TRP A 709 -23.27 2.62 30.60
N CYS A 710 -22.90 1.39 30.24
CA CYS A 710 -22.09 0.51 31.09
C CYS A 710 -20.65 0.44 30.56
N ARG A 711 -19.69 0.18 31.45
CA ARG A 711 -18.29 -0.02 31.07
C ARG A 711 -18.08 -1.44 30.57
N ILE A 712 -17.45 -1.55 29.39
CA ILE A 712 -17.09 -2.81 28.77
C ILE A 712 -15.90 -3.45 29.51
N GLY A 713 -15.81 -4.77 29.48
CA GLY A 713 -14.76 -5.51 30.19
C GLY A 713 -13.36 -5.28 29.60
N ARG A 714 -13.25 -5.38 28.27
CA ARG A 714 -12.05 -5.05 27.50
C ARG A 714 -12.44 -4.36 26.19
N GLY A 715 -11.58 -3.44 25.77
CA GLY A 715 -11.72 -2.60 24.58
C GLY A 715 -11.80 -1.13 24.94
N GLU A 716 -11.48 -0.26 23.98
CA GLU A 716 -11.65 1.18 24.13
C GLU A 716 -12.95 1.63 23.45
N ASP A 717 -13.81 2.25 24.25
CA ASP A 717 -14.95 3.03 23.79
C ASP A 717 -14.67 4.50 24.09
N SER A 718 -14.13 5.19 23.10
CA SER A 718 -13.63 6.57 23.24
C SER A 718 -14.67 7.58 23.69
N GLU A 719 -15.96 7.26 23.53
CA GLU A 719 -17.07 8.14 23.92
C GLU A 719 -17.67 7.77 25.29
N ALA A 720 -17.31 6.61 25.85
CA ALA A 720 -18.00 6.04 27.02
C ALA A 720 -17.99 6.99 28.22
N GLU A 721 -16.84 7.55 28.59
CA GLU A 721 -16.75 8.41 29.78
C GLU A 721 -17.54 9.72 29.61
N SER A 722 -17.49 10.34 28.42
CA SER A 722 -18.29 11.55 28.15
C SER A 722 -19.80 11.26 28.19
N ILE A 723 -20.22 10.11 27.69
CA ILE A 723 -21.62 9.67 27.75
C ILE A 723 -22.03 9.41 29.21
N ILE A 724 -21.20 8.68 29.98
CA ILE A 724 -21.44 8.37 31.39
C ILE A 724 -21.58 9.66 32.21
N GLU A 725 -20.68 10.63 32.04
CA GLU A 725 -20.75 11.92 32.73
C GLU A 725 -22.04 12.68 32.41
N SER A 726 -22.45 12.69 31.13
CA SER A 726 -23.69 13.32 30.70
C SER A 726 -24.93 12.65 31.34
N GLU A 727 -24.96 11.33 31.38
CA GLU A 727 -26.07 10.56 31.96
C GLU A 727 -26.13 10.68 33.49
N ILE A 728 -24.98 10.73 34.18
CA ILE A 728 -24.90 11.03 35.62
C ILE A 728 -25.44 12.44 35.92
N SER A 729 -25.10 13.43 35.09
CA SER A 729 -25.62 14.80 35.25
C SER A 729 -27.15 14.85 35.10
N MET A 730 -27.70 14.16 34.10
CA MET A 730 -29.16 14.06 33.93
C MET A 730 -29.83 13.33 35.10
N MET A 731 -29.24 12.25 35.60
CA MET A 731 -29.71 11.54 36.80
C MET A 731 -29.79 12.48 38.02
N GLN A 732 -28.75 13.28 38.26
CA GLN A 732 -28.73 14.25 39.36
C GLN A 732 -29.81 15.32 39.22
N GLN A 733 -30.06 15.80 37.99
CA GLN A 733 -31.16 16.73 37.73
C GLN A 733 -32.53 16.11 38.04
N ILE A 734 -32.74 14.82 37.69
CA ILE A 734 -33.96 14.10 38.05
C ILE A 734 -34.08 13.98 39.57
N GLN A 735 -33.01 13.58 40.26
CA GLN A 735 -32.97 13.45 41.72
C GLN A 735 -33.35 14.76 42.44
N ASN A 736 -32.94 15.91 41.89
CA ASN A 736 -33.28 17.23 42.45
C ASN A 736 -34.75 17.62 42.24
N LEU A 737 -35.46 16.99 41.29
CA LEU A 737 -36.86 17.28 40.97
C LEU A 737 -37.86 16.35 41.68
N ILE A 738 -37.40 15.22 42.24
CA ILE A 738 -38.26 14.23 42.91
C ILE A 738 -38.24 14.41 44.44
N PRO A 739 -39.27 13.91 45.16
CA PRO A 739 -39.28 13.92 46.62
C PRO A 739 -38.05 13.24 47.24
N PRO A 740 -37.39 13.85 48.25
CA PRO A 740 -36.11 13.38 48.78
C PRO A 740 -36.20 12.06 49.57
N ASN A 741 -37.42 11.63 49.92
CA ASN A 741 -37.67 10.36 50.59
C ASN A 741 -37.69 9.15 49.65
N ILE A 742 -37.70 9.37 48.33
CA ILE A 742 -37.65 8.28 47.35
C ILE A 742 -36.22 7.78 47.26
N LYS A 743 -36.01 6.51 47.58
CA LYS A 743 -34.69 5.88 47.48
C LYS A 743 -34.31 5.71 46.02
N THR A 744 -33.09 6.12 45.67
CA THR A 744 -32.54 5.96 44.32
C THR A 744 -31.20 5.22 44.35
N TYR A 745 -30.96 4.44 43.31
CA TYR A 745 -29.74 3.70 43.02
C TYR A 745 -29.29 4.02 41.60
N SER A 746 -28.03 3.72 41.26
CA SER A 746 -27.50 3.94 39.91
C SER A 746 -26.60 2.80 39.50
N VAL A 747 -26.73 2.39 38.24
CA VAL A 747 -25.81 1.50 37.53
C VAL A 747 -25.15 2.18 36.34
N ILE A 748 -25.30 3.49 36.20
CA ILE A 748 -24.65 4.28 35.14
C ILE A 748 -23.13 4.21 35.36
N GLY A 749 -22.39 3.82 34.32
CA GLY A 749 -20.96 3.57 34.36
C GLY A 749 -20.55 2.31 35.13
N SER A 750 -21.49 1.49 35.62
CA SER A 750 -21.13 0.21 36.24
C SER A 750 -20.61 -0.78 35.20
N SER A 751 -19.98 -1.85 35.67
CA SER A 751 -19.57 -2.94 34.77
C SER A 751 -20.80 -3.62 34.16
N THR A 752 -20.66 -4.21 32.97
CA THR A 752 -21.73 -5.02 32.36
C THR A 752 -22.25 -6.12 33.31
N TYR A 753 -21.37 -6.71 34.13
CA TYR A 753 -21.75 -7.69 35.15
C TYR A 753 -22.71 -7.12 36.21
N GLU A 754 -22.42 -5.94 36.74
CA GLU A 754 -23.28 -5.33 37.77
C GLU A 754 -24.63 -4.93 37.18
N THR A 755 -24.67 -4.40 35.95
CA THR A 755 -25.93 -4.10 35.25
C THR A 755 -26.81 -5.34 35.10
N VAL A 756 -26.23 -6.50 34.75
CA VAL A 756 -26.96 -7.78 34.70
C VAL A 756 -27.59 -8.11 36.05
N VAL A 757 -26.82 -8.02 37.14
CA VAL A 757 -27.32 -8.36 38.48
C VAL A 757 -28.48 -7.45 38.90
N TRP A 758 -28.40 -6.16 38.60
CA TRP A 758 -29.49 -5.21 38.85
C TRP A 758 -30.72 -5.47 38.00
N SER A 759 -30.54 -5.80 36.71
CA SER A 759 -31.64 -6.14 35.81
C SER A 759 -32.44 -7.37 36.27
N GLN A 760 -31.82 -8.29 37.01
CA GLN A 760 -32.50 -9.44 37.62
C GLN A 760 -33.31 -9.06 38.87
N ALA A 761 -32.89 -8.03 39.60
CA ALA A 761 -33.44 -7.70 40.91
C ALA A 761 -34.69 -6.82 40.88
N ILE A 762 -34.90 -6.08 39.79
CA ILE A 762 -36.03 -5.15 39.64
C ILE A 762 -37.37 -5.86 39.50
N ASP A 763 -38.46 -5.16 39.76
CA ASP A 763 -39.83 -5.63 39.52
C ASP A 763 -40.31 -5.25 38.12
N LEU A 764 -39.95 -4.05 37.66
CA LEU A 764 -40.40 -3.47 36.40
C LEU A 764 -39.35 -2.53 35.82
N TYR A 765 -39.32 -2.36 34.49
CA TYR A 765 -38.46 -1.37 33.83
C TYR A 765 -39.22 -0.35 32.98
N ILE A 766 -38.56 0.79 32.75
CA ILE A 766 -38.89 1.84 31.80
C ILE A 766 -37.62 2.14 30.99
N THR A 767 -37.56 1.71 29.73
CA THR A 767 -36.34 1.81 28.91
C THR A 767 -36.64 2.29 27.50
N PRO A 768 -35.75 3.04 26.84
CA PRO A 768 -35.87 3.23 25.40
C PRO A 768 -35.54 1.93 24.63
N LEU A 769 -35.91 1.88 23.34
CA LEU A 769 -35.55 0.85 22.35
C LEU A 769 -34.05 0.91 22.06
N ALA A 770 -33.28 0.29 22.95
CA ALA A 770 -31.83 0.29 22.94
C ALA A 770 -31.28 -1.00 23.54
N THR A 771 -29.95 -1.07 23.59
CA THR A 771 -29.18 -2.18 24.17
C THR A 771 -29.62 -2.57 25.59
N SER A 772 -30.20 -1.67 26.38
CA SER A 772 -30.72 -1.97 27.73
C SER A 772 -31.79 -3.07 27.75
N LEU A 773 -32.57 -3.23 26.67
CA LEU A 773 -33.54 -4.33 26.55
C LEU A 773 -32.87 -5.71 26.57
N THR A 774 -31.61 -5.81 26.14
CA THR A 774 -30.81 -7.05 26.22
C THR A 774 -30.75 -7.57 27.65
N PHE A 775 -30.54 -6.68 28.63
CA PHE A 775 -30.44 -7.07 30.03
C PHE A 775 -31.80 -7.46 30.60
N VAL A 776 -32.81 -6.60 30.46
CA VAL A 776 -34.10 -6.79 31.14
C VAL A 776 -35.01 -7.80 30.45
N VAL A 777 -34.90 -7.97 29.12
CA VAL A 777 -35.75 -8.90 28.35
C VAL A 777 -35.08 -10.26 28.17
N TRP A 778 -33.85 -10.29 27.64
CA TRP A 778 -33.20 -11.58 27.29
C TRP A 778 -32.59 -12.30 28.50
N ILE A 779 -32.12 -11.57 29.51
CA ILE A 779 -31.49 -12.15 30.71
C ILE A 779 -32.42 -12.06 31.92
N GLY A 780 -32.99 -10.88 32.17
CA GLY A 780 -33.77 -10.58 33.38
C GLY A 780 -35.20 -11.13 33.38
N HIS A 781 -35.74 -11.42 32.18
CA HIS A 781 -37.14 -11.82 31.96
C HIS A 781 -38.14 -10.93 32.69
N LYS A 782 -37.94 -9.61 32.63
CA LYS A 782 -38.76 -8.61 33.32
C LYS A 782 -39.84 -8.08 32.41
N MET A 783 -40.95 -7.68 33.01
CA MET A 783 -41.95 -6.87 32.32
C MET A 783 -41.57 -5.39 32.41
N GLY A 784 -41.95 -4.62 31.40
CA GLY A 784 -41.71 -3.19 31.42
C GLY A 784 -42.20 -2.49 30.18
N VAL A 785 -42.04 -1.17 30.22
CA VAL A 785 -42.48 -0.26 29.17
C VAL A 785 -41.27 0.17 28.33
N THR A 786 -41.43 0.12 27.01
CA THR A 786 -40.42 0.57 26.05
C THR A 786 -40.92 1.72 25.19
N TYR A 787 -40.00 2.60 24.80
CA TYR A 787 -40.29 3.75 23.94
C TYR A 787 -39.14 4.07 22.99
N GLY A 788 -39.36 4.92 21.99
CA GLY A 788 -38.36 5.25 20.97
C GLY A 788 -38.96 6.09 19.86
N ASN A 789 -38.15 6.53 18.90
CA ASN A 789 -38.68 7.14 17.69
C ASN A 789 -39.52 6.14 16.87
N LYS A 790 -40.47 6.64 16.09
CA LYS A 790 -41.53 5.83 15.45
C LYS A 790 -41.00 4.83 14.43
N GLU A 791 -39.82 5.06 13.86
CA GLU A 791 -39.22 4.18 12.85
C GLU A 791 -38.95 2.77 13.40
N PHE A 792 -38.62 2.65 14.68
CA PHE A 792 -38.34 1.36 15.33
C PHE A 792 -39.57 0.63 15.84
N TYR A 793 -40.78 1.09 15.50
CA TYR A 793 -42.02 0.42 15.88
C TYR A 793 -42.50 -0.57 14.81
N ASN A 794 -41.62 -1.06 13.95
CA ASN A 794 -41.92 -2.12 12.99
C ASN A 794 -42.02 -3.49 13.69
N GLU A 795 -42.60 -4.48 13.02
CA GLU A 795 -42.82 -5.82 13.60
C GLU A 795 -41.49 -6.55 13.88
N ASP A 796 -40.47 -6.35 13.06
CA ASP A 796 -39.16 -7.01 13.22
C ASP A 796 -38.48 -6.63 14.55
N VAL A 797 -38.55 -5.34 14.93
CA VAL A 797 -38.01 -4.86 16.21
C VAL A 797 -38.80 -5.45 17.39
N LYS A 798 -40.13 -5.53 17.29
CA LYS A 798 -40.96 -6.16 18.35
C LYS A 798 -40.59 -7.62 18.54
N VAL A 799 -40.38 -8.32 17.43
CA VAL A 799 -40.01 -9.73 17.41
C VAL A 799 -38.62 -9.96 18.04
N THR A 800 -37.68 -9.05 17.84
CA THR A 800 -36.30 -9.12 18.38
C THR A 800 -36.23 -9.17 19.91
N TYR A 801 -37.22 -8.63 20.61
CA TYR A 801 -37.29 -8.61 22.08
C TYR A 801 -38.48 -9.43 22.58
N SER A 802 -38.60 -10.67 22.09
CA SER A 802 -39.68 -11.58 22.49
C SER A 802 -39.18 -13.01 22.66
N SER A 803 -40.08 -13.92 23.05
CA SER A 803 -39.79 -15.36 23.23
C SER A 803 -39.26 -16.07 21.98
N LYS A 804 -39.28 -15.36 20.86
CA LYS A 804 -38.78 -15.75 19.56
C LYS A 804 -37.23 -15.76 19.48
N THR A 805 -36.56 -14.85 20.17
CA THR A 805 -35.10 -14.67 20.11
C THR A 805 -34.41 -14.95 21.46
N ALA A 806 -35.17 -15.09 22.54
CA ALA A 806 -34.66 -15.48 23.84
C ALA A 806 -35.70 -16.33 24.59
N GLU A 807 -35.26 -17.41 25.23
CA GLU A 807 -36.12 -18.26 26.04
C GLU A 807 -36.67 -17.48 27.23
N GLN A 808 -37.93 -17.71 27.59
CA GLN A 808 -38.64 -17.01 28.69
C GLN A 808 -38.72 -15.47 28.56
N ALA A 809 -38.30 -14.88 27.44
CA ALA A 809 -38.38 -13.43 27.24
C ALA A 809 -39.83 -12.94 27.30
N ILE A 810 -40.06 -11.94 28.15
CA ILE A 810 -41.33 -11.23 28.26
C ILE A 810 -41.29 -10.04 27.32
N ALA A 811 -42.19 -10.01 26.34
CA ALA A 811 -42.23 -8.95 25.34
C ALA A 811 -42.49 -7.57 26.01
N PRO A 812 -41.73 -6.52 25.66
CA PRO A 812 -41.94 -5.19 26.20
C PRO A 812 -43.29 -4.61 25.78
N VAL A 813 -43.92 -3.84 26.67
CA VAL A 813 -45.08 -3.02 26.34
C VAL A 813 -44.61 -1.74 25.66
N PHE A 814 -45.01 -1.53 24.42
CA PHE A 814 -44.65 -0.33 23.67
C PHE A 814 -45.57 0.84 24.04
N VAL A 815 -44.99 2.02 24.28
CA VAL A 815 -45.79 3.25 24.45
C VAL A 815 -46.56 3.52 23.16
N PRO A 816 -47.87 3.84 23.21
CA PRO A 816 -48.64 4.12 22.00
C PRO A 816 -48.05 5.25 21.15
N ARG A 817 -48.06 5.08 19.83
CA ARG A 817 -47.37 5.95 18.86
C ARG A 817 -47.85 7.41 18.90
N GLU A 818 -49.09 7.63 19.34
CA GLU A 818 -49.70 8.96 19.48
C GLU A 818 -49.03 9.83 20.55
N TYR A 819 -48.35 9.23 21.53
CA TYR A 819 -47.61 9.96 22.57
C TYR A 819 -46.19 10.35 22.14
N ILE A 820 -45.78 9.99 20.92
CA ILE A 820 -44.41 10.17 20.43
C ILE A 820 -44.40 11.22 19.33
N THR A 821 -43.43 12.12 19.36
CA THR A 821 -43.14 13.05 18.27
C THR A 821 -41.67 12.93 17.90
N ASP A 822 -41.38 12.46 16.69
CA ASP A 822 -40.01 12.30 16.21
C ASP A 822 -39.31 13.65 16.01
N GLY A 823 -38.01 13.70 16.33
CA GLY A 823 -37.19 14.87 16.05
C GLY A 823 -36.90 15.08 14.56
N VAL A 824 -36.19 16.18 14.25
CA VAL A 824 -35.96 16.63 12.88
C VAL A 824 -34.83 15.91 12.14
N ASP A 825 -33.95 15.19 12.83
CA ASP A 825 -32.83 14.48 12.22
C ASP A 825 -33.34 13.36 11.30
N PRO A 826 -33.04 13.35 9.99
CA PRO A 826 -33.56 12.32 9.08
C PRO A 826 -33.07 10.92 9.42
N ASN A 827 -31.94 10.73 10.09
CA ASN A 827 -31.40 9.41 10.40
C ASN A 827 -32.09 8.81 11.65
N PRO A 828 -32.88 7.73 11.51
CA PRO A 828 -33.58 7.14 12.65
C PRO A 828 -32.63 6.63 13.75
N PHE A 829 -31.41 6.20 13.38
CA PHE A 829 -30.43 5.67 14.33
C PHE A 829 -29.81 6.73 15.26
N THR A 830 -29.88 8.01 14.90
CA THR A 830 -29.36 9.13 15.71
C THR A 830 -30.46 10.07 16.21
N ARG A 831 -31.65 10.03 15.58
CA ARG A 831 -32.78 10.91 15.89
C ARG A 831 -33.30 10.76 17.32
N SER A 832 -33.19 11.85 18.06
CA SER A 832 -33.91 12.09 19.33
C SER A 832 -35.40 12.38 19.08
N TYR A 833 -36.22 12.23 20.11
CA TYR A 833 -37.68 12.35 20.00
C TYR A 833 -38.27 13.01 21.25
N GLU A 834 -39.48 13.51 21.13
CA GLU A 834 -40.30 13.97 22.25
C GLU A 834 -41.32 12.89 22.61
N LEU A 835 -41.62 12.78 23.90
CA LEU A 835 -42.49 11.75 24.44
C LEU A 835 -43.34 12.35 25.56
N ASP A 836 -44.66 12.22 25.44
CA ASP A 836 -45.55 12.58 26.54
C ASP A 836 -45.45 11.53 27.65
N TRP A 837 -44.94 11.95 28.80
CA TRP A 837 -44.69 11.08 29.95
C TRP A 837 -45.96 10.37 30.45
N ILE A 838 -47.16 10.92 30.18
CA ILE A 838 -48.43 10.28 30.57
C ILE A 838 -48.63 8.94 29.83
N GLY A 839 -48.11 8.82 28.60
CA GLY A 839 -48.15 7.59 27.82
C GLY A 839 -47.38 6.47 28.51
N ILE A 840 -46.16 6.76 29.00
CA ILE A 840 -45.38 5.82 29.80
C ILE A 840 -46.13 5.49 31.10
N TYR A 841 -46.54 6.51 31.85
CA TYR A 841 -47.18 6.35 33.15
C TYR A 841 -48.41 5.44 33.08
N ASN A 842 -49.26 5.63 32.07
CA ASN A 842 -50.47 4.82 31.89
C ASN A 842 -50.15 3.34 31.66
N GLU A 843 -49.13 3.02 30.85
CA GLU A 843 -48.71 1.63 30.63
C GLU A 843 -48.04 1.03 31.88
N VAL A 844 -47.22 1.81 32.60
CA VAL A 844 -46.60 1.38 33.86
C VAL A 844 -47.66 1.02 34.91
N ILE A 845 -48.70 1.86 35.08
CA ILE A 845 -49.77 1.61 36.05
C ILE A 845 -50.57 0.35 35.70
N LYS A 846 -50.75 0.02 34.42
CA LYS A 846 -51.40 -1.24 34.02
C LYS A 846 -50.55 -2.44 34.48
N LEU A 847 -49.26 -2.44 34.18
CA LEU A 847 -48.34 -3.51 34.59
C LEU A 847 -48.23 -3.65 36.11
N LEU A 848 -48.18 -2.53 36.84
CA LEU A 848 -48.13 -2.56 38.31
C LEU A 848 -49.41 -3.15 38.93
N LYS A 849 -50.57 -3.00 38.30
CA LYS A 849 -51.80 -3.69 38.76
C LYS A 849 -51.70 -5.20 38.57
N ASP A 850 -51.11 -5.65 37.48
CA ASP A 850 -50.93 -7.07 37.15
C ASP A 850 -49.85 -7.75 38.00
N LEU A 851 -48.86 -6.99 38.49
CA LEU A 851 -47.88 -7.44 39.48
C LEU A 851 -48.50 -7.71 40.86
N ASN A 852 -49.70 -7.17 41.12
CA ASN A 852 -50.30 -7.09 42.46
C ASN A 852 -51.66 -7.80 42.66
N PRO A 853 -51.94 -9.04 42.19
CA PRO A 853 -53.21 -9.69 42.52
C PRO A 853 -53.24 -10.35 43.91
N GLN A 854 -52.10 -10.80 44.46
CA GLN A 854 -52.02 -11.61 45.70
C GLN A 854 -50.72 -11.46 46.53
N ARG A 855 -50.04 -10.31 46.51
CA ARG A 855 -48.92 -10.04 47.45
C ARG A 855 -49.29 -8.98 48.48
#